data_AF-A0A950X8E0-F1
#
_entry.id   AF-A0A950X8E0-F1
#
_cell.length_a   1.000
_cell.length_b   1.000
_cell.length_c   1.000
_cell.angle_alpha   90.00
_cell.angle_beta   90.00
_cell.angle_gamma   90.00
#
_symmetry.space_group_name_H-M   'P 1'
#
loop_
_entity.id
_entity.type
_entity.pdbx_description
1 polymer ?
#
loop_
_entity_poly.entity_id
_entity_poly.type
_entity_poly.pdbx_seq_one_letter_code
_entity_poly.pdbx_strand_id
1 'polypeptide(L)'
;MAFENRIKLKGSERRALPGSTPVGAVDPNETVRVTVFLRPKGAAPAVPGTGTPRRLSHEEFAQRHGADPADIALVEKFAHAYQLTIVESSARKRRVILTGTAQLVSQAFGAELVCYRVESTGHNFRGRTDSLTIPAELEGVVVAVLGLDTRPIAKPHIRRSPRLLPHQVATATYTPPQVAALYNFPGNVNGSGQTIAIIELGGGYSTTDLQTYFSGLGINEPSVTAVSVDGGQNSPGSQADAEVMLDIEVAGSIANGANIAVYFAPNTDQGFIDAITDAVHDTTRNPSVVSISWGGPENSWTQQSQTAMNSALQDAATLGVTVTIAAGDNGSSDGESDGNLHVDFPASSPFALACGGTTLVGSGTSISSEVVWNETANNEGATGGGVSNVFALPSYQSSAGVPAQPQTSFVGRGVPDVAGDADPTTGYQVLVDGQNEVVGGTSAVAPLWAALVALLNQQLGSNVGFLNPKLYPLGESVFNDITSGNNDDSGLGYYSAQTGWDPCNGLGSPNGSEILNALSSSSTSSSERVVISGSAPQHNPADTMSEIPDPEQQEVTATLIIQRSQQSDAASQIGQDLLSGKAPHLSLKQAEEATTADPKDVAAVCAFAREYGLTILEENPQTRTVRVQGSAQQMDQAFAIDLCWVTDTKGNRYLTYMGPISIPKSLSGVVTAVLGLDQRPVAKHHAAR
;
A
#
# COMPACT_ATOMS: atom_id res chain seq x y z
N MET A 1 23.03 -7.93 -36.66
CA MET A 1 22.02 -8.88 -36.14
C MET A 1 21.02 -8.11 -35.28
N ALA A 2 19.84 -8.64 -35.01
CA ALA A 2 18.92 -7.98 -34.06
C ALA A 2 19.58 -7.88 -32.67
N PHE A 3 19.32 -6.80 -31.92
CA PHE A 3 19.77 -6.60 -30.53
C PHE A 3 21.31 -6.46 -30.33
N GLU A 4 22.05 -6.04 -31.36
CA GLU A 4 23.51 -5.85 -31.26
C GLU A 4 23.94 -4.57 -30.54
N ASN A 5 23.13 -3.50 -30.59
CA ASN A 5 23.48 -2.25 -29.92
C ASN A 5 23.16 -2.35 -28.43
N ARG A 6 24.17 -2.26 -27.56
CA ARG A 6 24.03 -2.49 -26.12
C ARG A 6 24.17 -1.19 -25.33
N ILE A 7 23.33 -1.02 -24.33
CA ILE A 7 23.38 0.08 -23.36
C ILE A 7 23.44 -0.48 -21.94
N LYS A 8 23.91 0.32 -20.98
CA LYS A 8 23.83 -0.04 -19.55
C LYS A 8 22.39 0.04 -19.06
N LEU A 9 21.94 -0.96 -18.33
CA LEU A 9 20.67 -0.91 -17.61
C LEU A 9 20.84 -0.03 -16.37
N LYS A 10 20.18 1.13 -16.36
CA LYS A 10 20.29 2.10 -15.27
C LYS A 10 19.91 1.49 -13.93
N GLY A 11 20.72 1.73 -12.90
CA GLY A 11 20.41 1.31 -11.54
C GLY A 11 20.70 -0.16 -11.26
N SER A 12 21.29 -0.88 -12.22
CA SER A 12 21.67 -2.29 -12.08
C SER A 12 23.09 -2.48 -11.53
N GLU A 13 23.82 -1.41 -11.22
CA GLU A 13 25.18 -1.47 -10.70
C GLU A 13 25.24 -2.32 -9.43
N ARG A 14 26.13 -3.31 -9.40
CA ARG A 14 26.45 -4.06 -8.18
C ARG A 14 27.94 -3.97 -7.87
N ARG A 15 28.24 -3.97 -6.57
CA ARG A 15 29.59 -4.18 -6.04
C ARG A 15 29.68 -5.58 -5.43
N ALA A 16 30.91 -6.07 -5.28
CA ALA A 16 31.16 -7.26 -4.50
C ALA A 16 30.61 -7.06 -3.08
N LEU A 17 29.97 -8.10 -2.54
CA LEU A 17 29.43 -8.06 -1.18
C LEU A 17 30.61 -8.02 -0.17
N PRO A 18 30.69 -7.03 0.73
CA PRO A 18 31.70 -7.02 1.78
C PRO A 18 31.67 -8.32 2.59
N GLY A 19 32.85 -8.83 2.96
CA GLY A 19 32.97 -10.13 3.66
C GLY A 19 32.65 -11.35 2.79
N SER A 20 32.71 -11.21 1.46
CA SER A 20 32.65 -12.34 0.52
C SER A 20 33.87 -12.39 -0.39
N THR A 21 34.27 -13.59 -0.80
CA THR A 21 35.41 -13.82 -1.69
C THR A 21 34.99 -14.60 -2.93
N PRO A 22 35.54 -14.27 -4.13
CA PRO A 22 35.30 -15.06 -5.32
C PRO A 22 35.98 -16.43 -5.19
N VAL A 23 35.24 -17.52 -5.41
CA VAL A 23 35.74 -18.89 -5.30
C VAL A 23 35.85 -19.61 -6.65
N GLY A 24 35.30 -19.04 -7.72
CA GLY A 24 35.45 -19.56 -9.08
C GLY A 24 34.40 -19.03 -10.06
N ALA A 25 34.51 -19.46 -11.31
CA ALA A 25 33.47 -19.21 -12.31
C ALA A 25 32.21 -20.01 -11.98
N VAL A 26 31.05 -19.46 -12.36
CA VAL A 26 29.76 -20.17 -12.35
C VAL A 26 29.80 -21.27 -13.42
N ASP A 27 29.18 -22.43 -13.16
CA ASP A 27 29.06 -23.47 -14.18
C ASP A 27 28.28 -22.90 -15.37
N PRO A 28 28.86 -22.83 -16.58
CA PRO A 28 28.20 -22.24 -17.75
C PRO A 28 26.88 -22.94 -18.11
N ASN A 29 26.66 -24.18 -17.67
CA ASN A 29 25.45 -24.96 -17.90
C ASN A 29 24.44 -24.89 -16.74
N GLU A 30 24.77 -24.21 -15.65
CA GLU A 30 23.84 -23.97 -14.54
C GLU A 30 22.56 -23.33 -15.09
N THR A 31 21.41 -23.85 -14.71
CA THR A 31 20.13 -23.26 -15.13
C THR A 31 19.86 -22.02 -14.30
N VAL A 32 19.73 -20.89 -14.98
CA VAL A 32 19.44 -19.59 -14.37
C VAL A 32 18.04 -19.15 -14.77
N ARG A 33 17.28 -18.67 -13.80
CA ARG A 33 15.99 -18.01 -13.97
C ARG A 33 16.19 -16.52 -13.75
N VAL A 34 15.58 -15.68 -14.58
CA VAL A 34 15.63 -14.22 -14.44
C VAL A 34 14.25 -13.63 -14.64
N THR A 35 13.96 -12.58 -13.88
CA THR A 35 12.74 -11.80 -14.01
C THR A 35 13.08 -10.50 -14.69
N VAL A 36 12.51 -10.28 -15.88
CA VAL A 36 12.58 -9.02 -16.61
C VAL A 36 11.32 -8.23 -16.25
N PHE A 37 11.48 -7.24 -15.36
CA PHE A 37 10.40 -6.38 -14.89
C PHE A 37 10.22 -5.19 -15.85
N LEU A 38 8.98 -4.92 -16.22
CA LEU A 38 8.61 -3.99 -17.28
C LEU A 38 7.96 -2.73 -16.73
N ARG A 39 8.06 -1.65 -17.49
CA ARG A 39 7.30 -0.42 -17.19
C ARG A 39 5.79 -0.67 -17.20
N PRO A 40 5.00 0.12 -16.45
CA PRO A 40 3.55 0.16 -16.65
C PRO A 40 3.19 0.85 -17.97
N LYS A 41 1.97 0.62 -18.46
CA LYS A 41 1.36 1.47 -19.48
C LYS A 41 1.13 2.88 -18.92
N GLY A 42 1.50 3.90 -19.68
CA GLY A 42 1.28 5.29 -19.30
C GLY A 42 2.08 5.72 -18.06
N ALA A 43 1.51 6.62 -17.27
CA ALA A 43 2.09 7.05 -15.99
C ALA A 43 1.91 5.97 -14.90
N ALA A 44 2.78 5.96 -13.90
CA ALA A 44 2.59 5.13 -12.72
C ALA A 44 1.23 5.42 -12.06
N PRO A 45 0.57 4.43 -11.43
CA PRO A 45 -0.68 4.66 -10.73
C PRO A 45 -0.57 5.82 -9.74
N ALA A 46 -1.53 6.75 -9.74
CA ALA A 46 -1.55 7.81 -8.73
C ALA A 46 -1.62 7.21 -7.32
N VAL A 47 -0.95 7.85 -6.36
CA VAL A 47 -1.01 7.44 -4.94
C VAL A 47 -2.47 7.52 -4.50
N PRO A 48 -3.10 6.42 -4.04
CA PRO A 48 -4.46 6.48 -3.53
C PRO A 48 -4.54 7.51 -2.39
N GLY A 49 -5.42 8.51 -2.51
CA GLY A 49 -5.63 9.52 -1.47
C GLY A 49 -6.42 9.01 -0.26
N THR A 50 -6.93 9.93 0.56
CA THR A 50 -7.76 9.63 1.75
C THR A 50 -9.12 9.01 1.41
N GLY A 51 -9.60 9.19 0.18
CA GLY A 51 -10.85 8.59 -0.29
C GLY A 51 -10.79 7.07 -0.32
N THR A 52 -11.95 6.44 -0.51
CA THR A 52 -12.06 5.03 -0.91
C THR A 52 -12.10 4.97 -2.44
N PRO A 53 -10.95 4.99 -3.16
CA PRO A 53 -10.99 4.81 -4.59
C PRO A 53 -11.63 3.47 -4.91
N ARG A 54 -12.39 3.43 -6.00
CA ARG A 54 -12.96 2.20 -6.53
C ARG A 54 -11.83 1.19 -6.73
N ARG A 55 -11.88 0.06 -6.01
CA ARG A 55 -10.95 -1.06 -6.21
C ARG A 55 -10.99 -1.47 -7.68
N LEU A 56 -9.82 -1.49 -8.32
CA LEU A 56 -9.70 -2.06 -9.65
C LEU A 56 -9.75 -3.58 -9.56
N SER A 57 -10.48 -4.22 -10.48
CA SER A 57 -10.27 -5.64 -10.75
C SER A 57 -8.86 -5.87 -11.31
N HIS A 58 -8.35 -7.10 -11.20
CA HIS A 58 -7.06 -7.47 -11.78
C HIS A 58 -7.04 -7.27 -13.31
N GLU A 59 -8.17 -7.49 -13.99
CA GLU A 59 -8.32 -7.23 -15.43
C GLU A 59 -8.25 -5.73 -15.76
N GLU A 60 -8.96 -4.88 -15.02
CA GLU A 60 -8.91 -3.44 -15.19
C GLU A 60 -7.50 -2.89 -14.89
N PHE A 61 -6.86 -3.40 -13.85
CA PHE A 61 -5.48 -3.08 -13.53
C PHE A 61 -4.56 -3.47 -14.70
N ALA A 62 -4.66 -4.68 -15.23
CA ALA A 62 -3.82 -5.12 -16.36
C ALA A 62 -4.03 -4.27 -17.63
N GLN A 63 -5.26 -3.79 -17.85
CA GLN A 63 -5.58 -2.92 -18.97
C GLN A 63 -4.97 -1.53 -18.80
N ARG A 64 -5.09 -0.93 -17.61
CA ARG A 64 -4.68 0.46 -17.32
C ARG A 64 -3.22 0.62 -16.93
N HIS A 65 -2.73 -0.27 -16.07
CA HIS A 65 -1.44 -0.15 -15.38
C HIS A 65 -0.49 -1.32 -15.64
N GLY A 66 -0.98 -2.43 -16.20
CA GLY A 66 -0.13 -3.56 -16.61
C GLY A 66 0.88 -3.20 -17.72
N ALA A 67 1.72 -4.15 -18.11
CA ALA A 67 2.72 -3.95 -19.16
C ALA A 67 2.05 -3.91 -20.54
N ASP A 68 2.59 -3.10 -21.44
CA ASP A 68 2.11 -3.04 -22.83
C ASP A 68 2.36 -4.39 -23.53
N PRO A 69 1.37 -4.99 -24.20
CA PRO A 69 1.57 -6.20 -25.00
C PRO A 69 2.71 -6.08 -26.02
N ALA A 70 2.97 -4.90 -26.58
CA ALA A 70 4.09 -4.66 -27.49
C ALA A 70 5.45 -4.73 -26.78
N ASP A 71 5.52 -4.23 -25.54
CA ASP A 71 6.72 -4.32 -24.70
C ASP A 71 7.02 -5.78 -24.31
N ILE A 72 5.99 -6.55 -23.95
CA ILE A 72 6.11 -8.00 -23.71
C ILE A 72 6.62 -8.71 -24.97
N ALA A 73 5.98 -8.49 -26.12
CA ALA A 73 6.37 -9.11 -27.38
C ALA A 73 7.83 -8.75 -27.78
N LEU A 74 8.29 -7.55 -27.45
CA LEU A 74 9.68 -7.13 -27.68
C LEU A 74 10.66 -7.92 -26.81
N VAL A 75 10.33 -8.14 -25.53
CA VAL A 75 11.14 -8.96 -24.61
C VAL A 75 11.12 -10.43 -25.00
N GLU A 76 9.98 -10.97 -25.46
CA GLU A 76 9.88 -12.34 -25.97
C GLU A 76 10.75 -12.54 -27.23
N LYS A 77 10.71 -11.57 -28.15
CA LYS A 77 11.60 -11.56 -29.33
C LYS A 77 13.08 -11.52 -28.94
N PHE A 78 13.42 -10.73 -27.93
CA PHE A 78 14.77 -10.71 -27.35
C PHE A 78 15.15 -12.06 -26.75
N ALA A 79 14.27 -12.68 -25.96
CA ALA A 79 14.51 -14.00 -25.37
C ALA A 79 14.81 -15.06 -26.44
N HIS A 80 14.01 -15.11 -27.51
CA HIS A 80 14.23 -16.02 -28.63
C HIS A 80 15.56 -15.77 -29.36
N ALA A 81 15.95 -14.51 -29.56
CA ALA A 81 17.21 -14.16 -30.20
C ALA A 81 18.45 -14.64 -29.42
N TYR A 82 18.33 -14.72 -28.09
CA TYR A 82 19.37 -15.23 -27.18
C TYR A 82 19.15 -16.67 -26.74
N GLN A 83 18.23 -17.41 -27.39
CA GLN A 83 17.93 -18.82 -27.10
C GLN A 83 17.49 -19.07 -25.65
N LEU A 84 16.89 -18.07 -25.01
CA LEU A 84 16.28 -18.20 -23.70
C LEU A 84 14.86 -18.75 -23.85
N THR A 85 14.43 -19.51 -22.84
CA THR A 85 13.07 -20.04 -22.73
C THR A 85 12.21 -19.08 -21.92
N ILE A 86 11.02 -18.77 -22.42
CA ILE A 86 10.02 -17.97 -21.69
C ILE A 86 9.25 -18.91 -20.77
N VAL A 87 9.27 -18.63 -19.47
CA VAL A 87 8.55 -19.38 -18.43
C VAL A 87 7.18 -18.77 -18.18
N GLU A 88 7.10 -17.44 -18.12
CA GLU A 88 5.88 -16.69 -17.91
C GLU A 88 5.95 -15.35 -18.66
N SER A 89 4.85 -14.96 -19.29
CA SER A 89 4.61 -13.59 -19.76
C SER A 89 3.35 -13.07 -19.08
N SER A 90 3.44 -11.95 -18.35
CA SER A 90 2.31 -11.43 -17.59
C SER A 90 2.21 -9.91 -17.68
N ALA A 91 1.17 -9.44 -18.36
CA ALA A 91 0.82 -8.03 -18.41
C ALA A 91 0.44 -7.50 -17.02
N ARG A 92 -0.37 -8.26 -16.26
CA ARG A 92 -0.83 -7.83 -14.93
C ARG A 92 0.30 -7.69 -13.92
N LYS A 93 1.26 -8.63 -13.93
CA LYS A 93 2.44 -8.64 -13.05
C LYS A 93 3.62 -7.82 -13.59
N ARG A 94 3.43 -7.21 -14.77
CA ARG A 94 4.46 -6.43 -15.49
C ARG A 94 5.81 -7.14 -15.60
N ARG A 95 5.80 -8.45 -15.88
CA ARG A 95 7.06 -9.21 -15.96
C ARG A 95 7.02 -10.27 -17.04
N VAL A 96 8.23 -10.59 -17.53
CA VAL A 96 8.51 -11.79 -18.30
C VAL A 96 9.59 -12.57 -17.55
N ILE A 97 9.30 -13.82 -17.20
CA ILE A 97 10.26 -14.72 -16.57
C ILE A 97 10.94 -15.53 -17.66
N LEU A 98 12.27 -15.47 -17.70
CA LEU A 98 13.10 -16.19 -18.65
C LEU A 98 13.97 -17.22 -17.93
N THR A 99 14.30 -18.29 -18.63
CA THR A 99 15.30 -19.27 -18.16
C THR A 99 16.23 -19.71 -19.28
N GLY A 100 17.46 -20.03 -18.90
CA GLY A 100 18.50 -20.52 -19.81
C GLY A 100 19.74 -20.92 -19.03
N THR A 101 20.78 -21.35 -19.71
CA THR A 101 22.06 -21.63 -19.04
C THR A 101 22.72 -20.33 -18.59
N ALA A 102 23.56 -20.39 -17.56
CA ALA A 102 24.31 -19.24 -17.05
C ALA A 102 25.09 -18.54 -18.17
N GLN A 103 25.63 -19.29 -19.14
CA GLN A 103 26.29 -18.73 -20.32
C GLN A 103 25.34 -17.89 -21.19
N LEU A 104 24.18 -18.43 -21.56
CA LEU A 104 23.22 -17.74 -22.42
C LEU A 104 22.64 -16.49 -21.75
N VAL A 105 22.32 -16.62 -20.46
CA VAL A 105 21.79 -15.52 -19.66
C VAL A 105 22.85 -14.42 -19.45
N SER A 106 24.11 -14.79 -19.19
CA SER A 106 25.23 -13.84 -19.13
C SER A 106 25.42 -13.09 -20.45
N GLN A 107 25.32 -13.80 -21.59
CA GLN A 107 25.39 -13.19 -22.91
C GLN A 107 24.20 -12.24 -23.18
N ALA A 108 23.00 -12.62 -22.77
CA ALA A 108 21.78 -11.85 -22.96
C ALA A 108 21.80 -10.52 -22.19
N PHE A 109 22.35 -10.51 -20.98
CA PHE A 109 22.36 -9.32 -20.10
C PHE A 109 23.74 -8.69 -19.88
N GLY A 110 24.74 -9.15 -20.64
CA GLY A 110 26.13 -8.69 -20.56
C GLY A 110 26.64 -8.66 -19.13
N ALA A 111 26.46 -9.78 -18.43
CA ALA A 111 26.89 -9.98 -17.06
C ALA A 111 28.11 -10.91 -17.02
N GLU A 112 29.02 -10.67 -16.09
CA GLU A 112 30.03 -11.65 -15.70
C GLU A 112 29.60 -12.27 -14.36
N LEU A 113 29.25 -13.55 -14.39
CA LEU A 113 28.76 -14.27 -13.21
C LEU A 113 29.90 -15.02 -12.54
N VAL A 114 30.06 -14.80 -11.24
CA VAL A 114 31.11 -15.38 -10.41
C VAL A 114 30.46 -16.08 -9.20
N CYS A 115 31.01 -17.22 -8.79
CA CYS A 115 30.62 -17.86 -7.54
C CYS A 115 31.40 -17.18 -6.41
N TYR A 116 30.68 -16.66 -5.42
CA TYR A 116 31.23 -16.05 -4.21
C TYR A 116 30.93 -16.92 -3.01
N ARG A 117 31.82 -16.87 -2.01
CA ARG A 117 31.61 -17.46 -0.69
C ARG A 117 31.58 -16.36 0.37
N VAL A 118 30.51 -16.33 1.15
CA VAL A 118 30.40 -15.46 2.34
C VAL A 118 31.31 -16.01 3.42
N GLU A 119 32.23 -15.20 3.95
CA GLU A 119 33.25 -15.65 4.89
C GLU A 119 32.67 -16.08 6.24
N SER A 120 31.67 -15.36 6.74
CA SER A 120 31.06 -15.59 8.06
C SER A 120 30.20 -16.86 8.12
N THR A 121 29.51 -17.21 7.03
CA THR A 121 28.57 -18.35 6.98
C THR A 121 29.09 -19.52 6.16
N GLY A 122 30.08 -19.29 5.29
CA GLY A 122 30.52 -20.26 4.29
C GLY A 122 29.51 -20.51 3.17
N HIS A 123 28.40 -19.77 3.11
CA HIS A 123 27.38 -19.87 2.07
C HIS A 123 27.93 -19.41 0.72
N ASN A 124 27.67 -20.18 -0.33
CA ASN A 124 28.03 -19.82 -1.69
C ASN A 124 26.85 -19.15 -2.40
N PHE A 125 27.10 -18.14 -3.21
CA PHE A 125 26.09 -17.52 -4.07
C PHE A 125 26.66 -17.15 -5.43
N ARG A 126 25.80 -17.10 -6.43
CA ARG A 126 26.12 -16.56 -7.74
C ARG A 126 26.01 -15.04 -7.67
N GLY A 127 27.09 -14.33 -7.96
CA GLY A 127 27.13 -12.87 -7.90
C GLY A 127 27.64 -12.25 -9.19
N ARG A 128 27.53 -10.92 -9.27
CA ARG A 128 28.12 -10.10 -10.32
C ARG A 128 28.60 -8.75 -9.78
N THR A 129 29.47 -8.11 -10.54
CA THR A 129 29.85 -6.70 -10.36
C THR A 129 29.41 -5.87 -11.57
N ASP A 130 29.53 -4.55 -11.44
CA ASP A 130 29.22 -3.56 -12.48
C ASP A 130 27.74 -3.52 -12.90
N SER A 131 27.43 -2.72 -13.92
CA SER A 131 26.09 -2.61 -14.51
C SER A 131 25.82 -3.78 -15.44
N LEU A 132 24.56 -4.23 -15.50
CA LEU A 132 24.07 -5.05 -16.59
C LEU A 132 24.00 -4.23 -17.88
N THR A 133 23.98 -4.92 -19.01
CA THR A 133 23.64 -4.31 -20.30
C THR A 133 22.39 -4.94 -20.89
N ILE A 134 21.64 -4.16 -21.65
CA ILE A 134 20.49 -4.61 -22.44
C ILE A 134 20.63 -4.07 -23.87
N PRO A 135 19.94 -4.64 -24.85
CA PRO A 135 19.80 -4.02 -26.17
C PRO A 135 19.14 -2.64 -26.05
N ALA A 136 19.59 -1.67 -26.86
CA ALA A 136 19.07 -0.30 -26.87
C ALA A 136 17.56 -0.25 -27.17
N GLU A 137 17.03 -1.23 -27.89
CA GLU A 137 15.60 -1.36 -28.18
C GLU A 137 14.76 -1.62 -26.91
N LEU A 138 15.37 -2.15 -25.84
CA LEU A 138 14.72 -2.38 -24.55
C LEU A 138 14.85 -1.18 -23.59
N GLU A 139 15.50 -0.10 -24.02
CA GLU A 139 15.65 1.12 -23.20
C GLU A 139 14.28 1.70 -22.84
N GLY A 140 14.06 1.95 -21.55
CA GLY A 140 12.79 2.47 -21.04
C GLY A 140 11.63 1.47 -21.09
N VAL A 141 11.82 0.27 -21.64
CA VAL A 141 10.87 -0.86 -21.55
C VAL A 141 11.18 -1.70 -20.31
N VAL A 142 12.45 -2.09 -20.16
CA VAL A 142 12.93 -2.89 -19.03
C VAL A 142 13.30 -1.96 -17.88
N VAL A 143 12.62 -2.14 -16.75
CA VAL A 143 12.86 -1.42 -15.49
C VAL A 143 13.92 -2.11 -14.66
N ALA A 144 13.85 -3.45 -14.60
CA ALA A 144 14.82 -4.25 -13.84
C ALA A 144 15.04 -5.63 -14.48
N VAL A 145 16.24 -6.15 -14.29
CA VAL A 145 16.58 -7.57 -14.53
C VAL A 145 17.09 -8.16 -13.22
N LEU A 146 16.33 -9.11 -12.70
CA LEU A 146 16.51 -9.73 -11.39
C LEU A 146 16.89 -11.21 -11.54
N GLY A 147 17.57 -11.79 -10.55
CA GLY A 147 17.86 -13.24 -10.51
C GLY A 147 19.23 -13.65 -11.04
N LEU A 148 19.96 -12.74 -11.68
CA LEU A 148 21.37 -12.97 -12.08
C LEU A 148 22.29 -13.13 -10.87
N ASP A 149 22.00 -12.37 -9.81
CA ASP A 149 22.71 -12.36 -8.55
C ASP A 149 21.81 -13.00 -7.48
N THR A 150 22.31 -14.02 -6.79
CA THR A 150 21.58 -14.78 -5.77
C THR A 150 22.11 -14.48 -4.37
N ARG A 151 22.72 -13.30 -4.16
CA ARG A 151 23.07 -12.87 -2.81
C ARG A 151 21.78 -12.79 -1.97
N PRO A 152 21.80 -13.28 -0.71
CA PRO A 152 20.73 -13.00 0.25
C PRO A 152 20.49 -11.49 0.33
N ILE A 153 19.24 -11.08 0.20
CA ILE A 153 18.87 -9.66 0.15
C ILE A 153 18.24 -9.18 1.46
N ALA A 154 17.68 -10.10 2.23
CA ALA A 154 16.94 -9.80 3.45
C ALA A 154 17.30 -10.75 4.59
N LYS A 155 16.93 -10.34 5.80
CA LYS A 155 16.97 -11.13 7.04
C LYS A 155 15.56 -11.13 7.65
N PRO A 156 15.21 -12.18 8.41
CA PRO A 156 14.00 -12.16 9.23
C PRO A 156 14.22 -11.24 10.44
N HIS A 157 13.23 -10.40 10.77
CA HIS A 157 13.30 -9.39 11.85
C HIS A 157 12.75 -9.94 13.18
N ILE A 158 13.31 -11.08 13.59
CA ILE A 158 12.91 -11.83 14.79
C ILE A 158 14.05 -11.92 15.80
N ARG A 159 13.69 -11.84 17.08
CA ARG A 159 14.60 -12.00 18.21
C ARG A 159 14.05 -13.01 19.19
N ARG A 160 14.86 -14.02 19.53
CA ARG A 160 14.50 -15.01 20.56
C ARG A 160 14.89 -14.50 21.94
N SER A 161 14.00 -14.65 22.92
CA SER A 161 14.31 -14.30 24.30
C SER A 161 15.40 -15.23 24.86
N PRO A 162 16.50 -14.71 25.42
CA PRO A 162 17.54 -15.56 26.02
C PRO A 162 17.10 -16.19 27.36
N ARG A 163 15.95 -15.78 27.92
CA ARG A 163 15.46 -16.23 29.22
C ARG A 163 14.43 -17.35 29.10
N LEU A 164 14.89 -18.58 28.88
CA LEU A 164 14.11 -19.76 29.28
C LEU A 164 14.29 -20.01 30.78
N LEU A 165 13.76 -19.18 31.69
CA LEU A 165 13.94 -19.46 33.13
C LEU A 165 12.70 -19.22 34.01
N PRO A 166 12.40 -20.18 34.91
CA PRO A 166 11.32 -20.06 35.86
C PRO A 166 11.65 -19.01 36.94
N HIS A 167 10.68 -18.17 37.25
CA HIS A 167 10.50 -17.55 38.57
C HIS A 167 11.46 -16.43 39.04
N GLN A 168 11.85 -15.41 38.25
CA GLN A 168 12.22 -14.11 38.86
C GLN A 168 11.81 -12.88 38.03
N VAL A 169 10.99 -12.03 38.67
CA VAL A 169 10.30 -10.82 38.19
C VAL A 169 9.22 -11.11 37.14
N ALA A 170 7.96 -10.86 37.48
CA ALA A 170 6.80 -11.02 36.59
C ALA A 170 6.93 -10.09 35.38
N THR A 171 7.66 -10.52 34.36
CA THR A 171 7.66 -9.96 33.01
C THR A 171 6.62 -10.79 32.26
N ALA A 172 5.49 -10.17 31.94
CA ALA A 172 4.41 -10.84 31.25
C ALA A 172 4.81 -11.02 29.79
N THR A 173 5.03 -12.26 29.37
CA THR A 173 5.00 -12.63 27.95
C THR A 173 3.55 -12.84 27.55
N TYR A 174 3.22 -12.64 26.28
CA TYR A 174 1.84 -12.64 25.83
C TYR A 174 1.59 -13.70 24.77
N THR A 175 0.36 -14.21 24.74
CA THR A 175 -0.18 -14.79 23.51
C THR A 175 -0.59 -13.65 22.57
N PRO A 176 -0.56 -13.82 21.24
CA PRO A 176 -0.99 -12.78 20.32
C PRO A 176 -2.44 -12.27 20.58
N PRO A 177 -3.43 -13.10 20.94
CA PRO A 177 -4.75 -12.62 21.34
C PRO A 177 -4.75 -11.71 22.58
N GLN A 178 -3.80 -11.86 23.51
CA GLN A 178 -3.67 -10.95 24.66
C GLN A 178 -3.15 -9.58 24.22
N VAL A 179 -2.18 -9.53 23.30
CA VAL A 179 -1.70 -8.26 22.71
C VAL A 179 -2.84 -7.58 21.94
N ALA A 180 -3.59 -8.33 21.14
CA ALA A 180 -4.77 -7.82 20.43
C ALA A 180 -5.84 -7.25 21.40
N ALA A 181 -6.03 -7.87 22.57
CA ALA A 181 -6.94 -7.37 23.59
C ALA A 181 -6.42 -6.08 24.25
N LEU A 182 -5.11 -5.97 24.50
CA LEU A 182 -4.47 -4.75 25.01
C LEU A 182 -4.59 -3.58 24.02
N TYR A 183 -4.47 -3.85 22.73
CA TYR A 183 -4.68 -2.88 21.64
C TYR A 183 -6.14 -2.72 21.21
N ASN A 184 -7.08 -3.25 21.99
CA ASN A 184 -8.52 -3.06 21.79
C ASN A 184 -9.00 -3.43 20.38
N PHE A 185 -8.51 -4.55 19.84
CA PHE A 185 -8.93 -5.06 18.53
C PHE A 185 -10.42 -5.42 18.53
N PRO A 186 -11.13 -5.31 17.39
CA PRO A 186 -12.54 -5.68 17.29
C PRO A 186 -12.79 -7.16 17.65
N GLY A 187 -13.41 -7.42 18.80
CA GLY A 187 -13.58 -8.78 19.34
C GLY A 187 -14.81 -9.56 18.83
N ASN A 188 -15.66 -8.94 18.00
CA ASN A 188 -16.89 -9.55 17.46
C ASN A 188 -16.72 -10.16 16.06
N VAL A 189 -15.52 -10.09 15.50
CA VAL A 189 -15.12 -10.57 14.18
C VAL A 189 -13.84 -11.40 14.31
N ASN A 190 -13.51 -12.18 13.29
CA ASN A 190 -12.38 -13.10 13.32
C ASN A 190 -11.61 -13.21 12.00
N GLY A 191 -11.83 -12.29 11.06
CA GLY A 191 -11.22 -12.29 9.73
C GLY A 191 -11.93 -13.17 8.69
N SER A 192 -13.13 -13.68 9.00
CA SER A 192 -13.90 -14.51 8.05
C SER A 192 -14.08 -13.84 6.69
N GLY A 193 -13.79 -14.58 5.63
CA GLY A 193 -13.87 -14.09 4.23
C GLY A 193 -12.65 -13.29 3.78
N GLN A 194 -11.63 -13.12 4.62
CA GLN A 194 -10.35 -12.52 4.25
C GLN A 194 -9.30 -13.59 3.95
N THR A 195 -8.27 -13.17 3.21
CA THR A 195 -7.05 -13.95 3.02
C THR A 195 -5.86 -13.05 3.37
N ILE A 196 -5.01 -13.52 4.28
CA ILE A 196 -3.74 -12.89 4.62
C ILE A 196 -2.64 -13.66 3.89
N ALA A 197 -1.92 -12.97 3.01
CA ALA A 197 -0.70 -13.49 2.43
C ALA A 197 0.47 -13.21 3.38
N ILE A 198 1.37 -14.18 3.55
CA ILE A 198 2.61 -14.05 4.32
C ILE A 198 3.77 -14.34 3.35
N ILE A 199 4.78 -13.48 3.32
CA ILE A 199 5.93 -13.62 2.41
C ILE A 199 7.12 -14.20 3.17
N GLU A 200 7.62 -15.35 2.72
CA GLU A 200 8.72 -16.07 3.37
C GLU A 200 9.88 -16.33 2.42
N LEU A 201 11.10 -16.03 2.89
CA LEU A 201 12.32 -16.17 2.08
C LEU A 201 13.18 -17.38 2.48
N GLY A 202 12.69 -18.23 3.37
CA GLY A 202 13.34 -19.43 3.84
C GLY A 202 12.49 -20.19 4.86
N GLY A 203 12.98 -21.36 5.27
CA GLY A 203 12.35 -22.18 6.31
C GLY A 203 11.00 -22.77 5.93
N GLY A 204 10.19 -23.04 6.94
CA GLY A 204 8.87 -23.59 6.78
C GLY A 204 8.07 -23.72 8.07
N TYR A 205 6.89 -24.31 7.95
CA TYR A 205 5.99 -24.64 9.04
C TYR A 205 5.61 -26.13 9.02
N SER A 206 5.35 -26.67 10.21
CA SER A 206 4.80 -28.01 10.41
C SER A 206 3.32 -27.92 10.79
N THR A 207 2.47 -28.72 10.14
CA THR A 207 1.04 -28.81 10.49
C THR A 207 0.82 -29.30 11.92
N THR A 208 1.73 -30.12 12.45
CA THR A 208 1.66 -30.62 13.82
C THR A 208 1.82 -29.50 14.84
N ASP A 209 2.72 -28.56 14.56
CA ASP A 209 3.01 -27.45 15.47
C ASP A 209 1.84 -26.47 15.46
N LEU A 210 1.35 -26.10 14.27
CA LEU A 210 0.14 -25.27 14.14
C LEU A 210 -1.05 -25.85 14.90
N GLN A 211 -1.35 -27.14 14.70
CA GLN A 211 -2.43 -27.84 15.43
C GLN A 211 -2.24 -27.77 16.94
N THR A 212 -1.00 -27.98 17.40
CA THR A 212 -0.66 -27.96 18.83
C THR A 212 -0.81 -26.55 19.41
N TYR A 213 -0.32 -25.53 18.71
CA TYR A 213 -0.40 -24.14 19.12
C TYR A 213 -1.85 -23.66 19.24
N PHE A 214 -2.64 -23.79 18.17
CA PHE A 214 -4.03 -23.31 18.14
C PHE A 214 -4.92 -24.08 19.13
N SER A 215 -4.74 -25.41 19.25
CA SER A 215 -5.47 -26.18 20.26
C SER A 215 -5.06 -25.83 21.69
N GLY A 216 -3.79 -25.50 21.93
CA GLY A 216 -3.28 -25.00 23.20
C GLY A 216 -3.92 -23.66 23.61
N LEU A 217 -4.22 -22.80 22.63
CA LEU A 217 -4.97 -21.56 22.84
C LEU A 217 -6.49 -21.78 22.96
N GLY A 218 -6.99 -22.97 22.66
CA GLY A 218 -8.43 -23.28 22.67
C GLY A 218 -9.20 -22.61 21.53
N ILE A 219 -8.54 -22.29 20.41
CA ILE A 219 -9.13 -21.66 19.23
C ILE A 219 -9.05 -22.58 18.01
N ASN A 220 -9.91 -22.35 17.02
CA ASN A 220 -9.84 -23.08 15.76
C ASN A 220 -8.60 -22.65 14.98
N GLU A 221 -7.87 -23.62 14.43
CA GLU A 221 -6.78 -23.38 13.48
C GLU A 221 -7.35 -22.80 12.16
N PRO A 222 -6.77 -21.69 11.64
CA PRO A 222 -7.14 -21.17 10.33
C PRO A 222 -6.66 -22.08 9.20
N SER A 223 -7.24 -21.93 8.00
CA SER A 223 -6.72 -22.64 6.82
C SER A 223 -5.36 -22.08 6.41
N VAL A 224 -4.29 -22.87 6.52
CA VAL A 224 -2.93 -22.47 6.10
C VAL A 224 -2.52 -23.20 4.82
N THR A 225 -2.13 -22.44 3.79
CA THR A 225 -1.68 -22.98 2.49
C THR A 225 -0.31 -22.46 2.10
N ALA A 226 0.60 -23.36 1.72
CA ALA A 226 1.88 -22.99 1.14
C ALA A 226 1.76 -22.72 -0.37
N VAL A 227 2.44 -21.69 -0.86
CA VAL A 227 2.51 -21.28 -2.27
C VAL A 227 3.98 -21.23 -2.67
N SER A 228 4.35 -21.96 -3.72
CA SER A 228 5.72 -21.97 -4.24
C SER A 228 5.92 -20.82 -5.23
N VAL A 229 6.94 -20.01 -5.00
CA VAL A 229 7.39 -18.94 -5.90
C VAL A 229 8.84 -19.19 -6.25
N ASP A 230 9.15 -19.20 -7.55
CA ASP A 230 10.50 -19.46 -8.09
C ASP A 230 11.21 -20.71 -7.53
N GLY A 231 10.43 -21.72 -7.14
CA GLY A 231 10.94 -22.96 -6.57
C GLY A 231 11.17 -22.94 -5.06
N GLY A 232 10.90 -21.81 -4.38
CA GLY A 232 10.78 -21.77 -2.92
C GLY A 232 9.64 -22.67 -2.45
N GLN A 233 9.81 -23.34 -1.31
CA GLN A 233 8.88 -24.35 -0.80
C GLN A 233 8.86 -24.31 0.72
N ASN A 234 7.72 -24.70 1.31
CA ASN A 234 7.63 -24.97 2.74
C ASN A 234 8.63 -26.09 3.12
N SER A 235 9.74 -25.71 3.74
CA SER A 235 10.88 -26.60 3.99
C SER A 235 11.42 -26.42 5.42
N PRO A 236 10.66 -26.86 6.45
CA PRO A 236 11.10 -26.76 7.83
C PRO A 236 12.37 -27.62 8.08
N GLY A 237 13.13 -27.26 9.10
CA GLY A 237 14.46 -27.74 9.45
C GLY A 237 15.53 -26.64 9.51
N SER A 238 15.16 -25.36 9.60
CA SER A 238 16.10 -24.23 9.53
C SER A 238 15.83 -23.16 10.60
N GLN A 239 16.79 -22.25 10.81
CA GLN A 239 16.58 -21.15 11.76
C GLN A 239 15.48 -20.16 11.34
N ALA A 240 15.10 -20.16 10.06
CA ALA A 240 14.02 -19.32 9.54
C ALA A 240 12.63 -19.83 9.94
N ASP A 241 12.51 -21.06 10.44
CA ASP A 241 11.21 -21.65 10.80
C ASP A 241 10.53 -20.88 11.93
N ALA A 242 11.32 -20.27 12.83
CA ALA A 242 10.80 -19.41 13.89
C ALA A 242 10.09 -18.17 13.34
N GLU A 243 10.58 -17.60 12.23
CA GLU A 243 9.93 -16.49 11.54
C GLU A 243 8.60 -16.96 10.94
N VAL A 244 8.63 -18.04 10.16
CA VAL A 244 7.45 -18.58 9.48
C VAL A 244 6.35 -18.96 10.49
N MET A 245 6.74 -19.61 11.59
CA MET A 245 5.80 -20.00 12.63
C MET A 245 5.25 -18.78 13.38
N LEU A 246 6.10 -17.81 13.77
CA LEU A 246 5.66 -16.57 14.41
C LEU A 246 4.61 -15.84 13.55
N ASP A 247 4.90 -15.65 12.27
CA ASP A 247 4.03 -14.93 11.34
C ASP A 247 2.64 -15.59 11.23
N ILE A 248 2.60 -16.93 11.07
CA ILE A 248 1.36 -17.69 10.98
C ILE A 248 0.62 -17.69 12.32
N GLU A 249 1.31 -17.89 13.43
CA GLU A 249 0.72 -18.00 14.77
C GLU A 249 0.12 -16.67 15.24
N VAL A 250 0.82 -15.54 15.02
CA VAL A 250 0.31 -14.20 15.35
C VAL A 250 -0.89 -13.87 14.49
N ALA A 251 -0.76 -13.93 13.16
CA ALA A 251 -1.87 -13.57 12.27
C ALA A 251 -3.07 -14.50 12.46
N GLY A 252 -2.80 -15.80 12.51
CA GLY A 252 -3.80 -16.86 12.56
C GLY A 252 -4.54 -16.96 13.90
N SER A 253 -3.92 -16.60 15.02
CA SER A 253 -4.60 -16.67 16.33
C SER A 253 -5.53 -15.50 16.57
N ILE A 254 -5.24 -14.35 15.96
CA ILE A 254 -6.06 -13.14 16.03
C ILE A 254 -7.17 -13.17 14.98
N ALA A 255 -6.84 -13.52 13.74
CA ALA A 255 -7.77 -13.61 12.61
C ALA A 255 -8.06 -15.07 12.21
N ASN A 256 -8.49 -15.89 13.16
CA ASN A 256 -8.63 -17.34 12.97
C ASN A 256 -9.75 -17.80 12.02
N GLY A 257 -10.57 -16.88 11.51
CA GLY A 257 -11.53 -17.11 10.42
C GLY A 257 -10.97 -16.78 9.03
N ALA A 258 -9.81 -16.14 8.94
CA ALA A 258 -9.15 -15.85 7.67
C ALA A 258 -8.45 -17.08 7.10
N ASN A 259 -8.21 -17.07 5.78
CA ASN A 259 -7.26 -17.98 5.16
C ASN A 259 -5.85 -17.38 5.26
N ILE A 260 -4.86 -18.21 5.59
CA ILE A 260 -3.44 -17.85 5.56
C ILE A 260 -2.79 -18.49 4.33
N ALA A 261 -2.17 -17.66 3.49
CA ALA A 261 -1.46 -18.10 2.28
C ALA A 261 0.01 -17.70 2.37
N VAL A 262 0.89 -18.69 2.57
CA VAL A 262 2.32 -18.46 2.81
C VAL A 262 3.09 -18.64 1.50
N TYR A 263 3.65 -17.56 0.96
CA TYR A 263 4.39 -17.53 -0.30
C TYR A 263 5.87 -17.69 -0.03
N PHE A 264 6.40 -18.87 -0.36
CA PHE A 264 7.82 -19.20 -0.19
C PHE A 264 8.60 -18.88 -1.46
N ALA A 265 9.63 -18.06 -1.32
CA ALA A 265 10.56 -17.72 -2.40
C ALA A 265 12.02 -17.83 -1.95
N PRO A 266 12.99 -17.95 -2.88
CA PRO A 266 14.40 -17.83 -2.54
C PRO A 266 14.73 -16.42 -2.00
N ASN A 267 15.53 -16.34 -0.94
CA ASN A 267 16.08 -15.08 -0.41
C ASN A 267 17.05 -14.41 -1.41
N THR A 268 16.46 -13.68 -2.36
CA THR A 268 17.13 -12.94 -3.43
C THR A 268 16.24 -11.74 -3.78
N ASP A 269 16.78 -10.73 -4.44
CA ASP A 269 15.95 -9.61 -4.90
C ASP A 269 14.84 -10.07 -5.85
N GLN A 270 15.11 -11.02 -6.74
CA GLN A 270 14.11 -11.66 -7.60
C GLN A 270 13.00 -12.32 -6.80
N GLY A 271 13.35 -13.33 -5.98
CA GLY A 271 12.36 -14.14 -5.27
C GLY A 271 11.47 -13.29 -4.36
N PHE A 272 12.04 -12.29 -3.70
CA PHE A 272 11.28 -11.40 -2.83
C PHE A 272 10.27 -10.54 -3.61
N ILE A 273 10.71 -9.90 -4.71
CA ILE A 273 9.82 -9.08 -5.55
C ILE A 273 8.76 -9.95 -6.23
N ASP A 274 9.15 -11.15 -6.67
CA ASP A 274 8.24 -12.07 -7.34
C ASP A 274 7.19 -12.66 -6.39
N ALA A 275 7.53 -12.89 -5.11
CA ALA A 275 6.58 -13.35 -4.10
C ALA A 275 5.48 -12.31 -3.81
N ILE A 276 5.87 -11.05 -3.63
CA ILE A 276 4.93 -9.95 -3.41
C ILE A 276 4.05 -9.77 -4.64
N THR A 277 4.65 -9.75 -5.84
CA THR A 277 3.92 -9.62 -7.10
C THR A 277 2.93 -10.79 -7.29
N ASP A 278 3.33 -12.02 -6.95
CA ASP A 278 2.46 -13.18 -7.04
C ASP A 278 1.31 -13.13 -6.03
N ALA A 279 1.56 -12.73 -4.78
CA ALA A 279 0.54 -12.58 -3.77
C ALA A 279 -0.49 -11.49 -4.12
N VAL A 280 -0.03 -10.31 -4.53
CA VAL A 280 -0.88 -9.17 -4.91
C VAL A 280 -1.78 -9.49 -6.11
N HIS A 281 -1.26 -10.26 -7.07
CA HIS A 281 -1.98 -10.64 -8.29
C HIS A 281 -2.56 -12.07 -8.26
N ASP A 282 -2.64 -12.72 -7.08
CA ASP A 282 -3.25 -14.04 -6.93
C ASP A 282 -4.78 -13.92 -6.99
N THR A 283 -5.36 -14.30 -8.12
CA THR A 283 -6.81 -14.35 -8.33
C THR A 283 -7.48 -15.62 -7.80
N THR A 284 -6.70 -16.61 -7.37
CA THR A 284 -7.18 -17.86 -6.77
C THR A 284 -7.45 -17.68 -5.28
N ARG A 285 -6.46 -17.15 -4.54
CA ARG A 285 -6.57 -16.92 -3.09
C ARG A 285 -7.07 -15.52 -2.75
N ASN A 286 -6.92 -14.57 -3.68
CA ASN A 286 -7.33 -13.18 -3.58
C ASN A 286 -7.01 -12.52 -2.22
N PRO A 287 -5.71 -12.44 -1.83
CA PRO A 287 -5.30 -11.77 -0.60
C PRO A 287 -5.81 -10.33 -0.52
N SER A 288 -6.35 -9.97 0.64
CA SER A 288 -6.73 -8.59 0.97
C SER A 288 -5.62 -7.85 1.73
N VAL A 289 -4.69 -8.62 2.32
CA VAL A 289 -3.56 -8.14 3.12
C VAL A 289 -2.34 -9.01 2.82
N VAL A 290 -1.15 -8.39 2.79
CA VAL A 290 0.15 -9.05 2.70
C VAL A 290 0.98 -8.65 3.92
N SER A 291 1.49 -9.62 4.67
CA SER A 291 2.44 -9.42 5.78
C SER A 291 3.84 -9.79 5.33
N ILE A 292 4.82 -8.96 5.71
CA ILE A 292 6.23 -9.13 5.38
C ILE A 292 7.07 -8.87 6.62
N SER A 293 7.76 -9.90 7.08
CA SER A 293 8.64 -9.85 8.25
C SER A 293 10.13 -10.00 7.89
N TRP A 294 10.45 -9.76 6.61
CA TRP A 294 11.79 -9.82 6.05
C TRP A 294 12.22 -8.47 5.49
N GLY A 295 13.48 -8.11 5.67
CA GLY A 295 14.02 -6.86 5.13
C GLY A 295 15.53 -6.71 5.27
N GLY A 296 16.03 -5.56 4.86
CA GLY A 296 17.39 -5.14 5.14
C GLY A 296 17.67 -3.70 4.70
N PRO A 297 18.85 -3.15 5.00
CA PRO A 297 19.15 -1.74 4.79
C PRO A 297 18.86 -1.27 3.37
N GLU A 298 18.12 -0.17 3.20
CA GLU A 298 17.68 0.29 1.87
C GLU A 298 18.86 0.53 0.89
N ASN A 299 20.03 0.91 1.43
CA ASN A 299 21.25 1.15 0.67
C ASN A 299 21.93 -0.14 0.14
N SER A 300 21.55 -1.32 0.65
CA SER A 300 22.10 -2.61 0.24
C SER A 300 21.48 -3.13 -1.07
N TRP A 301 20.34 -2.54 -1.46
CA TRP A 301 19.61 -2.87 -2.66
C TRP A 301 20.10 -2.07 -3.87
N THR A 302 20.06 -2.66 -5.06
CA THR A 302 20.30 -1.88 -6.30
C THR A 302 19.11 -0.98 -6.58
N GLN A 303 19.34 0.17 -7.22
CA GLN A 303 18.28 1.11 -7.56
C GLN A 303 17.18 0.46 -8.43
N GLN A 304 17.52 -0.45 -9.35
CA GLN A 304 16.52 -1.17 -10.14
C GLN A 304 15.65 -2.09 -9.26
N SER A 305 16.24 -2.76 -8.25
CA SER A 305 15.51 -3.66 -7.36
C SER A 305 14.59 -2.87 -6.43
N GLN A 306 15.07 -1.73 -5.90
CA GLN A 306 14.24 -0.81 -5.12
C GLN A 306 13.07 -0.27 -5.96
N THR A 307 13.32 0.09 -7.22
CA THR A 307 12.28 0.59 -8.15
C THR A 307 11.23 -0.48 -8.43
N ALA A 308 11.65 -1.72 -8.73
CA ALA A 308 10.74 -2.83 -9.02
C ALA A 308 9.91 -3.23 -7.79
N MET A 309 10.55 -3.36 -6.63
CA MET A 309 9.88 -3.64 -5.35
C MET A 309 8.86 -2.56 -5.00
N ASN A 310 9.28 -1.28 -5.03
CA ASN A 310 8.39 -0.16 -4.76
C ASN A 310 7.20 -0.12 -5.72
N SER A 311 7.42 -0.48 -6.99
CA SER A 311 6.33 -0.55 -7.97
C SER A 311 5.37 -1.72 -7.73
N ALA A 312 5.85 -2.88 -7.24
CA ALA A 312 4.98 -3.97 -6.82
C ALA A 312 4.12 -3.61 -5.60
N LEU A 313 4.67 -2.84 -4.65
CA LEU A 313 3.92 -2.31 -3.51
C LEU A 313 2.90 -1.23 -3.93
N GLN A 314 3.24 -0.40 -4.92
CA GLN A 314 2.31 0.54 -5.54
C GLN A 314 1.14 -0.18 -6.24
N ASP A 315 1.40 -1.32 -6.88
CA ASP A 315 0.35 -2.16 -7.47
C ASP A 315 -0.60 -2.70 -6.40
N ALA A 316 -0.07 -3.13 -5.24
CA ALA A 316 -0.86 -3.55 -4.09
C ALA A 316 -1.79 -2.42 -3.60
N ALA A 317 -1.23 -1.21 -3.42
CA ALA A 317 -2.00 -0.02 -3.03
C ALA A 317 -3.13 0.27 -4.02
N THR A 318 -2.85 0.16 -5.32
CA THR A 318 -3.83 0.40 -6.41
C THR A 318 -4.93 -0.67 -6.44
N LEU A 319 -4.59 -1.92 -6.15
CA LEU A 319 -5.52 -3.06 -6.11
C LEU A 319 -6.30 -3.17 -4.79
N GLY A 320 -6.09 -2.23 -3.86
CA GLY A 320 -6.75 -2.23 -2.55
C GLY A 320 -6.30 -3.40 -1.67
N VAL A 321 -5.01 -3.77 -1.78
CA VAL A 321 -4.35 -4.75 -0.91
C VAL A 321 -3.47 -3.98 0.07
N THR A 322 -3.67 -4.20 1.36
CA THR A 322 -2.81 -3.61 2.39
C THR A 322 -1.52 -4.41 2.50
N VAL A 323 -0.37 -3.75 2.60
CA VAL A 323 0.91 -4.43 2.86
C VAL A 323 1.48 -3.91 4.18
N THR A 324 1.73 -4.82 5.13
CA THR A 324 2.36 -4.53 6.43
C THR A 324 3.79 -5.06 6.43
N ILE A 325 4.75 -4.27 6.90
CA ILE A 325 6.18 -4.60 6.80
C ILE A 325 6.90 -4.28 8.11
N ALA A 326 7.59 -5.25 8.68
CA ALA A 326 8.45 -5.07 9.85
C ALA A 326 9.53 -4.01 9.57
N ALA A 327 9.72 -3.06 10.49
CA ALA A 327 10.61 -1.91 10.29
C ALA A 327 12.10 -2.19 10.55
N GLY A 328 12.42 -3.37 11.08
CA GLY A 328 13.79 -3.79 11.40
C GLY A 328 14.02 -3.98 12.91
N ASP A 329 15.07 -4.70 13.24
CA ASP A 329 15.39 -5.15 14.62
C ASP A 329 16.77 -4.70 15.10
N ASN A 330 17.38 -3.79 14.36
CA ASN A 330 18.76 -3.36 14.54
C ASN A 330 18.88 -1.83 14.71
N GLY A 331 17.85 -1.21 15.30
CA GLY A 331 17.87 0.20 15.64
C GLY A 331 18.00 1.13 14.44
N SER A 332 18.44 2.35 14.70
CA SER A 332 18.59 3.42 13.71
C SER A 332 19.73 3.23 12.69
N SER A 333 20.64 2.28 12.92
CA SER A 333 21.70 1.91 11.97
C SER A 333 21.32 0.75 11.06
N ASP A 334 20.21 0.06 11.36
CA ASP A 334 19.81 -1.19 10.70
C ASP A 334 20.92 -2.27 10.64
N GLY A 335 21.83 -2.22 11.62
CA GLY A 335 22.91 -3.20 11.79
C GLY A 335 24.12 -2.95 10.90
N GLU A 336 24.18 -1.82 10.20
CA GLU A 336 25.35 -1.41 9.42
C GLU A 336 26.41 -0.77 10.32
N SER A 337 27.67 -1.12 10.07
CA SER A 337 28.82 -0.63 10.87
C SER A 337 29.57 0.53 10.20
N ASP A 338 28.93 1.24 9.27
CA ASP A 338 29.56 2.31 8.48
C ASP A 338 29.48 3.70 9.14
N GLY A 339 28.84 3.78 10.32
CA GLY A 339 28.64 5.02 11.07
C GLY A 339 27.50 5.90 10.55
N ASN A 340 26.64 5.38 9.66
CA ASN A 340 25.49 6.08 9.14
C ASN A 340 24.17 5.52 9.68
N LEU A 341 23.12 6.33 9.56
CA LEU A 341 21.74 5.95 9.84
C LEU A 341 21.13 5.30 8.60
N HIS A 342 20.44 4.19 8.80
CA HIS A 342 19.78 3.43 7.75
C HIS A 342 18.36 3.10 8.17
N VAL A 343 17.46 3.05 7.18
CA VAL A 343 16.12 2.49 7.36
C VAL A 343 16.01 1.21 6.56
N ASP A 344 15.22 0.27 7.06
CA ASP A 344 15.02 -1.01 6.42
C ASP A 344 14.14 -0.88 5.16
N PHE A 345 14.44 -1.69 4.15
CA PHE A 345 13.63 -1.89 2.96
C PHE A 345 13.19 -3.36 2.86
N PRO A 346 11.89 -3.66 2.68
CA PRO A 346 10.89 -2.79 2.04
C PRO A 346 10.11 -1.80 2.92
N ALA A 347 10.35 -1.72 4.23
CA ALA A 347 9.60 -0.84 5.13
C ALA A 347 9.68 0.66 4.74
N SER A 348 10.81 1.12 4.20
CA SER A 348 10.98 2.51 3.74
C SER A 348 10.17 2.88 2.49
N SER A 349 9.53 1.90 1.82
CA SER A 349 8.57 2.17 0.75
C SER A 349 7.41 3.05 1.23
N PRO A 350 7.00 4.09 0.47
CA PRO A 350 5.82 4.90 0.77
C PRO A 350 4.49 4.20 0.41
N PHE A 351 4.51 2.95 -0.07
CA PHE A 351 3.30 2.21 -0.47
C PHE A 351 2.96 1.04 0.45
N ALA A 352 3.60 0.97 1.62
CA ALA A 352 3.35 -0.05 2.62
C ALA A 352 3.30 0.57 4.02
N LEU A 353 2.64 -0.14 4.94
CA LEU A 353 2.54 0.23 6.34
C LEU A 353 3.74 -0.36 7.09
N ALA A 354 4.72 0.48 7.43
CA ALA A 354 5.90 0.12 8.21
C ALA A 354 5.54 -0.02 9.70
N CYS A 355 5.93 -1.14 10.28
CA CYS A 355 5.58 -1.60 11.62
C CYS A 355 6.81 -1.64 12.53
N GLY A 356 6.94 -0.66 13.43
CA GLY A 356 7.98 -0.61 14.45
C GLY A 356 7.61 -1.32 15.75
N GLY A 357 8.49 -1.22 16.73
CA GLY A 357 8.47 -2.04 17.94
C GLY A 357 8.45 -1.26 19.26
N THR A 358 7.64 -1.73 20.20
CA THR A 358 7.55 -1.23 21.59
C THR A 358 7.87 -2.33 22.59
N THR A 359 8.16 -1.93 23.83
CA THR A 359 8.13 -2.81 25.01
C THR A 359 6.80 -2.60 25.72
N LEU A 360 5.93 -3.61 25.71
CA LEU A 360 4.58 -3.52 26.25
C LEU A 360 4.43 -4.18 27.62
N VAL A 361 3.91 -3.43 28.60
CA VAL A 361 3.52 -3.97 29.90
C VAL A 361 2.04 -3.72 30.14
N GLY A 362 1.24 -4.79 30.13
CA GLY A 362 -0.20 -4.71 30.32
C GLY A 362 -0.81 -5.98 30.89
N SER A 363 -2.10 -5.89 31.24
CA SER A 363 -2.90 -7.05 31.64
C SER A 363 -4.36 -6.86 31.26
N GLY A 364 -5.00 -7.93 30.77
CA GLY A 364 -6.36 -7.87 30.26
C GLY A 364 -6.44 -6.90 29.07
N THR A 365 -7.14 -5.78 29.26
CA THR A 365 -7.33 -4.72 28.26
C THR A 365 -6.71 -3.40 28.72
N SER A 366 -5.79 -3.43 29.68
CA SER A 366 -5.17 -2.23 30.26
C SER A 366 -3.66 -2.26 30.06
N ILE A 367 -3.18 -1.27 29.33
CA ILE A 367 -1.75 -0.99 29.17
C ILE A 367 -1.29 -0.15 30.36
N SER A 368 -0.26 -0.62 31.06
CA SER A 368 0.33 0.08 32.21
C SER A 368 1.58 0.86 31.84
N SER A 369 2.32 0.40 30.83
CA SER A 369 3.47 1.08 30.24
C SER A 369 3.65 0.58 28.82
N GLU A 370 4.02 1.49 27.92
CA GLU A 370 4.49 1.17 26.58
C GLU A 370 5.57 2.19 26.21
N VAL A 371 6.76 1.71 25.83
CA VAL A 371 7.94 2.53 25.52
C VAL A 371 8.61 2.01 24.25
N VAL A 372 9.53 2.80 23.66
CA VAL A 372 10.34 2.32 22.52
C VAL A 372 11.07 1.04 22.90
N TRP A 373 11.00 0.01 22.05
CA TRP A 373 11.83 -1.18 22.21
C TRP A 373 13.30 -0.86 21.86
N ASN A 374 14.17 -0.88 22.88
CA ASN A 374 15.62 -0.80 22.70
C ASN A 374 16.35 -1.55 23.83
N GLU A 375 16.74 -2.78 23.51
CA GLU A 375 17.48 -3.71 24.38
C GLU A 375 18.89 -3.99 23.82
N THR A 376 19.47 -3.02 23.12
CA THR A 376 20.84 -3.11 22.54
C THR A 376 21.90 -3.34 23.62
N ALA A 377 21.70 -2.81 24.83
CA ALA A 377 22.56 -3.06 26.00
C ALA A 377 22.62 -4.55 26.39
N ASN A 378 21.58 -5.32 26.08
CA ASN A 378 21.48 -6.76 26.32
C ASN A 378 21.72 -7.59 25.05
N ASN A 379 22.07 -6.94 23.92
CA ASN A 379 22.22 -7.56 22.61
C ASN A 379 20.93 -8.25 22.13
N GLU A 380 19.76 -7.72 22.51
CA GLU A 380 18.44 -8.27 22.15
C GLU A 380 17.76 -7.47 21.02
N GLY A 381 18.37 -6.35 20.57
CA GLY A 381 17.90 -5.57 19.42
C GLY A 381 17.19 -4.27 19.81
N ALA A 382 16.74 -3.53 18.80
CA ALA A 382 15.93 -2.32 18.94
C ALA A 382 15.10 -2.13 17.68
N THR A 383 13.95 -1.46 17.79
CA THR A 383 13.11 -1.18 16.61
C THR A 383 13.86 -0.40 15.55
N GLY A 384 13.74 -0.80 14.29
CA GLY A 384 14.14 0.01 13.16
C GLY A 384 13.28 1.28 13.06
N GLY A 385 13.86 2.34 12.51
CA GLY A 385 13.19 3.63 12.40
C GLY A 385 14.15 4.78 12.10
N GLY A 386 13.68 5.79 11.36
CA GLY A 386 14.49 6.88 10.86
C GLY A 386 13.87 7.61 9.68
N VAL A 387 14.70 8.12 8.78
CA VAL A 387 14.29 8.85 7.58
C VAL A 387 15.03 8.24 6.38
N SER A 388 14.28 7.82 5.37
CA SER A 388 14.84 7.27 4.12
C SER A 388 15.72 8.31 3.42
N ASN A 389 16.83 7.86 2.83
CA ASN A 389 17.69 8.59 1.91
C ASN A 389 17.33 8.34 0.43
N VAL A 390 16.31 7.53 0.17
CA VAL A 390 15.89 7.12 -1.18
C VAL A 390 14.53 7.72 -1.52
N PHE A 391 13.52 7.46 -0.69
CA PHE A 391 12.14 7.82 -0.96
C PHE A 391 11.84 9.19 -0.37
N ALA A 392 11.39 10.12 -1.22
CA ALA A 392 10.97 11.45 -0.79
C ALA A 392 9.80 11.37 0.20
N LEU A 393 9.69 12.37 1.08
CA LEU A 393 8.58 12.49 2.03
C LEU A 393 7.22 12.46 1.29
N PRO A 394 6.36 11.45 1.51
CA PRO A 394 5.06 11.38 0.84
C PRO A 394 4.11 12.45 1.38
N SER A 395 3.19 12.91 0.52
CA SER A 395 2.26 14.00 0.86
C SER A 395 1.40 13.69 2.08
N TYR A 396 0.95 12.44 2.24
CA TYR A 396 0.16 11.99 3.38
C TYR A 396 0.91 12.09 4.72
N GLN A 397 2.25 12.11 4.71
CA GLN A 397 3.10 12.18 5.89
C GLN A 397 3.61 13.61 6.16
N SER A 398 3.38 14.55 5.25
CA SER A 398 3.97 15.90 5.30
C SER A 398 3.59 16.73 6.53
N SER A 399 2.43 16.47 7.14
CA SER A 399 1.96 17.14 8.35
C SER A 399 2.40 16.45 9.65
N ALA A 400 3.08 15.30 9.57
CA ALA A 400 3.47 14.50 10.72
C ALA A 400 4.72 15.03 11.43
N GLY A 401 5.38 16.06 10.89
CA GLY A 401 6.58 16.63 11.52
C GLY A 401 7.85 15.78 11.34
N VAL A 402 7.92 14.97 10.27
CA VAL A 402 9.10 14.16 9.94
C VAL A 402 10.34 15.06 9.81
N PRO A 403 11.44 14.79 10.55
CA PRO A 403 12.66 15.56 10.41
C PRO A 403 13.34 15.27 9.07
N ALA A 404 14.22 16.16 8.62
CA ALA A 404 15.16 15.80 7.56
C ALA A 404 16.15 14.73 8.09
N GLN A 405 16.66 13.90 7.20
CA GLN A 405 17.67 12.90 7.55
C GLN A 405 18.91 13.64 8.14
N PRO A 406 19.35 13.33 9.38
CA PRO A 406 20.30 14.17 10.11
C PRO A 406 21.71 14.31 9.51
N GLN A 407 22.15 13.33 8.72
CA GLN A 407 23.49 13.24 8.13
C GLN A 407 23.53 13.73 6.68
N THR A 408 22.44 13.61 5.92
CA THR A 408 22.36 13.98 4.49
C THR A 408 21.49 15.22 4.24
N SER A 409 20.69 15.65 5.22
CA SER A 409 19.65 16.68 5.11
C SER A 409 18.55 16.37 4.08
N PHE A 410 18.44 15.12 3.62
CA PHE A 410 17.39 14.72 2.69
C PHE A 410 16.02 14.69 3.38
N VAL A 411 15.00 15.23 2.70
CA VAL A 411 13.61 15.23 3.20
C VAL A 411 12.91 13.97 2.68
N GLY A 412 13.06 12.88 3.43
CA GLY A 412 12.60 11.55 3.05
C GLY A 412 11.38 11.05 3.79
N ARG A 413 10.86 9.90 3.35
CA ARG A 413 9.84 9.10 4.04
C ARG A 413 10.34 8.73 5.44
N GLY A 414 9.59 9.10 6.47
CA GLY A 414 9.91 8.74 7.85
C GLY A 414 9.40 7.34 8.18
N VAL A 415 10.18 6.52 8.87
CA VAL A 415 9.87 5.14 9.28
C VAL A 415 9.91 5.04 10.81
N PRO A 416 9.02 4.28 11.48
CA PRO A 416 7.87 3.53 10.93
C PRO A 416 6.60 4.40 10.76
N ASP A 417 5.51 3.80 10.28
CA ASP A 417 4.18 4.44 10.27
C ASP A 417 3.44 4.20 11.60
N VAL A 418 3.56 3.00 12.16
CA VAL A 418 2.86 2.52 13.37
C VAL A 418 3.76 1.57 14.16
N ALA A 419 3.38 1.21 15.38
CA ALA A 419 4.13 0.26 16.19
C ALA A 419 3.24 -0.77 16.92
N GLY A 420 3.89 -1.73 17.59
CA GLY A 420 3.29 -2.68 18.51
C GLY A 420 4.37 -3.43 19.29
N ASP A 421 3.98 -4.26 20.26
CA ASP A 421 4.93 -4.99 21.09
C ASP A 421 5.87 -5.84 20.23
N ALA A 422 7.16 -5.67 20.47
CA ALA A 422 8.24 -6.32 19.73
C ALA A 422 9.42 -6.70 20.66
N ASP A 423 9.37 -6.35 21.93
CA ASP A 423 10.47 -6.64 22.84
C ASP A 423 10.47 -8.13 23.24
N PRO A 424 11.55 -8.90 23.02
CA PRO A 424 11.63 -10.31 23.44
C PRO A 424 11.49 -10.53 24.95
N THR A 425 11.67 -9.49 25.77
CA THR A 425 11.47 -9.56 27.22
C THR A 425 9.99 -9.48 27.63
N THR A 426 9.12 -8.94 26.76
CA THR A 426 7.66 -8.94 26.88
C THR A 426 6.97 -9.74 25.77
N GLY A 427 7.74 -10.49 24.98
CA GLY A 427 7.33 -10.99 23.67
C GLY A 427 6.27 -12.09 23.63
N TYR A 428 6.09 -12.59 22.42
CA TYR A 428 5.04 -13.51 22.02
C TYR A 428 5.41 -14.96 22.34
N GLN A 429 4.48 -15.67 22.95
CA GLN A 429 4.54 -17.10 23.16
C GLN A 429 4.20 -17.80 21.83
N VAL A 430 5.15 -18.58 21.32
CA VAL A 430 5.07 -19.29 20.03
C VAL A 430 5.49 -20.75 20.20
N LEU A 431 5.11 -21.59 19.23
CA LEU A 431 5.58 -22.97 19.15
C LEU A 431 6.37 -23.19 17.86
N VAL A 432 7.66 -23.50 17.99
CA VAL A 432 8.56 -23.68 16.84
C VAL A 432 9.28 -25.02 16.97
N ASP A 433 9.20 -25.86 15.95
CA ASP A 433 9.82 -27.19 15.91
C ASP A 433 9.50 -28.04 17.16
N GLY A 434 8.25 -27.97 17.61
CA GLY A 434 7.75 -28.61 18.82
C GLY A 434 8.28 -28.05 20.14
N GLN A 435 8.96 -26.90 20.13
CA GLN A 435 9.45 -26.19 21.32
C GLN A 435 8.63 -24.93 21.59
N ASN A 436 8.20 -24.74 22.83
CA ASN A 436 7.63 -23.46 23.24
C ASN A 436 8.75 -22.43 23.36
N GLU A 437 8.63 -21.34 22.64
CA GLU A 437 9.58 -20.24 22.66
C GLU A 437 8.87 -18.92 23.00
N VAL A 438 9.68 -17.93 23.37
CA VAL A 438 9.24 -16.54 23.46
C VAL A 438 10.09 -15.74 22.48
N VAL A 439 9.42 -15.04 21.58
CA VAL A 439 10.05 -14.26 20.53
C VAL A 439 9.50 -12.84 20.51
N GLY A 440 10.36 -11.90 20.15
CA GLY A 440 9.99 -10.55 19.78
C GLY A 440 10.54 -10.26 18.38
N GLY A 441 10.92 -9.01 18.16
CA GLY A 441 11.21 -8.47 16.86
C GLY A 441 10.00 -7.83 16.21
N THR A 442 10.25 -6.85 15.36
CA THR A 442 9.22 -6.17 14.55
C THR A 442 8.53 -7.13 13.59
N SER A 443 9.11 -8.32 13.34
CA SER A 443 8.45 -9.46 12.71
C SER A 443 7.12 -9.82 13.36
N ALA A 444 6.94 -9.68 14.67
CA ALA A 444 5.65 -9.97 15.30
C ALA A 444 4.58 -8.89 15.01
N VAL A 445 5.01 -7.68 14.65
CA VAL A 445 4.13 -6.51 14.51
C VAL A 445 3.49 -6.43 13.13
N ALA A 446 4.20 -6.83 12.07
CA ALA A 446 3.64 -6.93 10.72
C ALA A 446 2.41 -7.88 10.62
N PRO A 447 2.45 -9.13 11.11
CA PRO A 447 1.31 -10.06 11.12
C PRO A 447 0.24 -9.64 12.14
N LEU A 448 0.61 -8.99 13.25
CA LEU A 448 -0.34 -8.38 14.20
C LEU A 448 -1.22 -7.34 13.49
N TRP A 449 -0.60 -6.41 12.76
CA TRP A 449 -1.31 -5.43 11.96
C TRP A 449 -2.05 -6.06 10.78
N ALA A 450 -1.51 -7.10 10.15
CA ALA A 450 -2.21 -7.80 9.09
C ALA A 450 -3.51 -8.44 9.58
N ALA A 451 -3.49 -9.03 10.78
CA ALA A 451 -4.68 -9.55 11.44
C ALA A 451 -5.67 -8.43 11.77
N LEU A 452 -5.22 -7.30 12.33
CA LEU A 452 -6.10 -6.14 12.56
C LEU A 452 -6.81 -5.73 11.28
N VAL A 453 -6.07 -5.59 10.18
CA VAL A 453 -6.64 -5.21 8.88
C VAL A 453 -7.67 -6.23 8.39
N ALA A 454 -7.44 -7.53 8.57
CA ALA A 454 -8.42 -8.55 8.24
C ALA A 454 -9.72 -8.41 9.08
N LEU A 455 -9.60 -8.11 10.39
CA LEU A 455 -10.76 -7.82 11.25
C LEU A 455 -11.51 -6.58 10.78
N LEU A 456 -10.79 -5.50 10.46
CA LEU A 456 -11.36 -4.25 9.93
C LEU A 456 -12.11 -4.50 8.62
N ASN A 457 -11.50 -5.23 7.67
CA ASN A 457 -12.12 -5.53 6.39
C ASN A 457 -13.41 -6.32 6.54
N GLN A 458 -13.43 -7.34 7.41
CA GLN A 458 -14.63 -8.11 7.70
C GLN A 458 -15.73 -7.22 8.26
N GLN A 459 -15.39 -6.37 9.23
CA GLN A 459 -16.35 -5.50 9.91
C GLN A 459 -16.90 -4.38 9.01
N LEU A 460 -16.08 -3.85 8.11
CA LEU A 460 -16.46 -2.84 7.12
C LEU A 460 -17.15 -3.43 5.88
N GLY A 461 -17.10 -4.75 5.68
CA GLY A 461 -17.61 -5.43 4.48
C GLY A 461 -16.84 -5.07 3.20
N SER A 462 -15.66 -4.45 3.31
CA SER A 462 -14.83 -4.02 2.19
C SER A 462 -13.37 -3.90 2.60
N ASN A 463 -12.44 -4.01 1.64
CA ASN A 463 -11.01 -3.90 1.93
C ASN A 463 -10.62 -2.44 2.18
N VAL A 464 -9.92 -2.17 3.28
CA VAL A 464 -9.39 -0.85 3.59
C VAL A 464 -8.26 -0.42 2.64
N GLY A 465 -7.53 -1.39 2.05
CA GLY A 465 -6.51 -1.14 1.03
C GLY A 465 -5.32 -0.33 1.54
N PHE A 466 -4.85 0.63 0.74
CA PHE A 466 -3.71 1.47 1.14
C PHE A 466 -4.07 2.35 2.33
N LEU A 467 -3.46 2.03 3.49
CA LEU A 467 -3.94 2.49 4.79
C LEU A 467 -3.23 3.76 5.26
N ASN A 468 -1.97 4.00 4.87
CA ASN A 468 -1.18 5.13 5.36
C ASN A 468 -1.93 6.47 5.22
N PRO A 469 -2.46 6.85 4.03
CA PRO A 469 -3.17 8.13 3.88
C PRO A 469 -4.40 8.28 4.77
N LYS A 470 -4.99 7.16 5.21
CA LYS A 470 -6.17 7.15 6.08
C LYS A 470 -5.80 7.27 7.56
N LEU A 471 -4.60 6.83 7.95
CA LEU A 471 -4.16 6.83 9.35
C LEU A 471 -3.53 8.17 9.77
N TYR A 472 -2.69 8.75 8.91
CA TYR A 472 -1.97 9.99 9.26
C TYR A 472 -2.87 11.15 9.69
N PRO A 473 -4.05 11.38 9.08
CA PRO A 473 -4.97 12.42 9.54
C PRO A 473 -5.65 12.14 10.89
N LEU A 474 -5.69 10.87 11.33
CA LEU A 474 -6.35 10.49 12.58
C LEU A 474 -5.47 10.85 13.79
N GLY A 475 -4.15 10.74 13.65
CA GLY A 475 -3.18 11.04 14.70
C GLY A 475 -3.53 10.38 16.03
N GLU A 476 -3.18 11.02 17.14
CA GLU A 476 -3.37 10.53 18.52
C GLU A 476 -4.82 10.14 18.90
N SER A 477 -5.83 10.44 18.07
CA SER A 477 -7.23 10.07 18.39
C SER A 477 -7.50 8.56 18.33
N VAL A 478 -6.67 7.79 17.61
CA VAL A 478 -6.86 6.34 17.40
C VAL A 478 -5.62 5.51 17.74
N PHE A 479 -4.56 6.14 18.24
CA PHE A 479 -3.31 5.49 18.63
C PHE A 479 -2.96 5.81 20.08
N ASN A 480 -2.30 4.88 20.75
CA ASN A 480 -1.58 5.18 21.99
C ASN A 480 -0.22 5.75 21.61
N ASP A 481 0.00 7.02 21.96
CA ASP A 481 1.24 7.73 21.68
C ASP A 481 2.38 7.25 22.60
N ILE A 482 3.51 6.85 22.01
CA ILE A 482 4.69 6.39 22.74
C ILE A 482 5.68 7.54 22.81
N THR A 483 5.84 8.13 23.99
CA THR A 483 6.61 9.38 24.14
C THR A 483 7.93 9.21 24.90
N SER A 484 8.42 7.97 25.07
CA SER A 484 9.61 7.69 25.87
C SER A 484 10.45 6.56 25.27
N GLY A 485 11.76 6.79 25.25
CA GLY A 485 12.76 5.86 24.72
C GLY A 485 13.40 6.38 23.42
N ASN A 486 14.28 5.58 22.86
CA ASN A 486 14.96 5.84 21.59
C ASN A 486 15.36 4.50 20.96
N ASN A 487 15.65 4.48 19.67
CA ASN A 487 16.11 3.30 18.96
C ASN A 487 17.59 3.36 18.56
N ASP A 488 18.41 4.11 19.30
CA ASP A 488 19.83 4.24 19.01
C ASP A 488 20.59 2.99 19.46
N ASP A 489 21.21 2.33 18.49
CA ASP A 489 22.07 1.16 18.63
C ASP A 489 23.55 1.48 18.35
N SER A 490 23.82 2.68 17.84
CA SER A 490 25.12 3.10 17.30
C SER A 490 25.82 4.17 18.16
N GLY A 491 25.11 4.75 19.12
CA GLY A 491 25.58 5.83 19.99
C GLY A 491 25.52 7.21 19.32
N LEU A 492 24.81 7.34 18.20
CA LEU A 492 24.67 8.59 17.46
C LEU A 492 23.57 9.51 18.05
N GLY A 493 22.55 8.95 18.70
CA GLY A 493 21.53 9.67 19.45
C GLY A 493 20.58 10.57 18.64
N TYR A 494 20.29 10.22 17.39
CA TYR A 494 19.53 11.11 16.49
C TYR A 494 18.00 10.99 16.58
N TYR A 495 17.48 9.83 16.95
CA TYR A 495 16.05 9.54 16.95
C TYR A 495 15.59 9.17 18.34
N SER A 496 14.47 9.72 18.77
CA SER A 496 13.86 9.46 20.08
C SER A 496 12.36 9.63 19.97
N ALA A 497 11.63 8.91 20.82
CA ALA A 497 10.20 9.07 20.93
C ALA A 497 9.82 10.49 21.41
N GLN A 498 8.70 11.00 20.91
CA GLN A 498 8.18 12.32 21.23
C GLN A 498 6.65 12.31 21.09
N THR A 499 5.98 13.40 21.47
CA THR A 499 4.54 13.52 21.23
C THR A 499 4.24 13.60 19.73
N GLY A 500 3.26 12.81 19.29
CA GLY A 500 2.88 12.69 17.89
C GLY A 500 3.78 11.73 17.11
N TRP A 501 3.89 11.90 15.79
CA TRP A 501 4.72 11.00 15.00
C TRP A 501 6.20 11.12 15.35
N ASP A 502 6.88 9.98 15.48
CA ASP A 502 8.32 9.92 15.71
C ASP A 502 9.04 8.80 14.92
N PRO A 503 10.36 8.93 14.69
CA PRO A 503 11.15 7.96 13.93
C PRO A 503 11.55 6.69 14.72
N CYS A 504 10.82 6.34 15.79
CA CYS A 504 10.97 5.09 16.53
C CYS A 504 9.67 4.27 16.46
N ASN A 505 8.52 4.89 16.72
CA ASN A 505 7.21 4.24 16.84
C ASN A 505 6.13 4.81 15.90
N GLY A 506 6.46 5.78 15.07
CA GLY A 506 5.53 6.35 14.11
C GLY A 506 4.35 7.01 14.81
N LEU A 507 3.13 6.71 14.40
CA LEU A 507 1.89 7.20 15.02
C LEU A 507 1.59 6.52 16.37
N GLY A 508 2.35 5.48 16.75
CA GLY A 508 2.17 4.72 17.98
C GLY A 508 1.45 3.37 17.80
N SER A 509 1.02 2.78 18.92
CA SER A 509 0.33 1.49 18.94
C SER A 509 -1.18 1.65 18.70
N PRO A 510 -1.85 0.69 18.02
CA PRO A 510 -3.24 0.88 17.61
C PRO A 510 -4.22 0.83 18.79
N ASN A 511 -5.28 1.64 18.69
CA ASN A 511 -6.57 1.29 19.27
C ASN A 511 -7.48 0.78 18.14
N GLY A 512 -7.57 -0.54 17.99
CA GLY A 512 -8.22 -1.18 16.84
C GLY A 512 -9.69 -0.78 16.66
N SER A 513 -10.43 -0.62 17.76
CA SER A 513 -11.85 -0.19 17.72
C SER A 513 -12.01 1.27 17.32
N GLU A 514 -11.12 2.17 17.76
CA GLU A 514 -11.18 3.57 17.34
C GLU A 514 -10.77 3.77 15.88
N ILE A 515 -9.77 3.01 15.40
CA ILE A 515 -9.45 2.94 13.96
C ILE A 515 -10.68 2.49 13.17
N LEU A 516 -11.35 1.42 13.61
CA LEU A 516 -12.58 0.93 12.98
C LEU A 516 -13.67 2.01 12.93
N ASN A 517 -13.89 2.72 14.04
CA ASN A 517 -14.89 3.79 14.12
C ASN A 517 -14.57 4.93 13.15
N ALA A 518 -13.31 5.34 13.08
CA ALA A 518 -12.83 6.37 12.16
C ALA A 518 -13.02 5.96 10.69
N LEU A 519 -12.68 4.72 10.34
CA LEU A 519 -12.87 4.18 8.99
C LEU A 519 -14.35 3.94 8.64
N SER A 520 -15.20 3.68 9.63
CA SER A 520 -16.66 3.52 9.43
C SER A 520 -17.36 4.87 9.24
N SER A 521 -16.94 5.91 9.96
CA SER A 521 -17.53 7.25 9.81
C SER A 521 -17.22 7.88 8.45
N SER A 522 -16.05 7.59 7.88
CA SER A 522 -15.69 7.96 6.50
C SER A 522 -16.39 7.11 5.42
N SER A 523 -16.84 5.89 5.74
CA SER A 523 -17.64 5.05 4.82
C SER A 523 -19.15 5.34 4.88
N THR A 524 -19.64 5.92 5.98
CA THR A 524 -21.06 6.25 6.16
C THR A 524 -21.45 7.56 5.45
N SER A 525 -20.50 8.46 5.14
CA SER A 525 -20.78 9.61 4.25
C SER A 525 -20.81 9.23 2.77
N SER A 526 -20.19 8.10 2.38
CA SER A 526 -19.85 7.80 0.98
C SER A 526 -20.51 6.57 0.35
N SER A 527 -21.08 5.63 1.12
CA SER A 527 -21.47 4.31 0.58
C SER A 527 -22.86 4.19 -0.07
N GLU A 528 -23.85 5.03 0.27
CA GLU A 528 -25.07 5.14 -0.53
C GLU A 528 -25.02 6.40 -1.38
N ARG A 529 -24.76 6.25 -2.68
CA ARG A 529 -24.86 7.31 -3.67
C ARG A 529 -26.13 7.16 -4.48
N VAL A 530 -26.76 8.27 -4.85
CA VAL A 530 -27.93 8.31 -5.72
C VAL A 530 -27.56 8.99 -7.02
N VAL A 531 -28.00 8.41 -8.14
CA VAL A 531 -27.83 9.00 -9.46
C VAL A 531 -28.77 10.20 -9.62
N ILE A 532 -28.23 11.34 -10.07
CA ILE A 532 -29.05 12.45 -10.53
C ILE A 532 -29.66 12.05 -11.88
N SER A 533 -30.98 11.86 -11.91
CA SER A 533 -31.69 11.40 -13.10
C SER A 533 -31.50 12.38 -14.27
N GLY A 534 -31.18 11.85 -15.46
CA GLY A 534 -30.97 12.65 -16.68
C GLY A 534 -29.61 13.35 -16.78
N SER A 535 -28.68 13.08 -15.86
CA SER A 535 -27.33 13.67 -15.89
C SER A 535 -26.39 13.04 -16.92
N ALA A 536 -26.63 11.81 -17.38
CA ALA A 536 -25.72 11.15 -18.33
C ALA A 536 -25.65 11.89 -19.69
N PRO A 537 -24.47 12.31 -20.17
CA PRO A 537 -24.31 12.95 -21.47
C PRO A 537 -24.59 11.96 -22.60
N GLN A 538 -25.25 12.44 -23.65
CA GLN A 538 -25.42 11.66 -24.88
C GLN A 538 -24.21 11.85 -25.81
N HIS A 539 -23.40 10.82 -25.96
CA HIS A 539 -22.23 10.83 -26.84
C HIS A 539 -22.58 10.39 -28.26
N ASN A 540 -22.03 11.08 -29.27
CA ASN A 540 -22.15 10.64 -30.66
C ASN A 540 -21.04 9.61 -30.95
N PRO A 541 -21.36 8.39 -31.43
CA PRO A 541 -20.36 7.37 -31.72
C PRO A 541 -19.26 7.76 -32.72
N ALA A 542 -19.48 8.83 -33.49
CA ALA A 542 -18.50 9.36 -34.44
C ALA A 542 -17.48 10.34 -33.82
N ASP A 543 -17.66 10.72 -32.54
CA ASP A 543 -16.74 11.62 -31.86
C ASP A 543 -15.52 10.86 -31.31
N THR A 544 -14.37 11.53 -31.23
CA THR A 544 -13.14 10.95 -30.66
C THR A 544 -12.99 11.39 -29.21
N MET A 545 -12.95 10.42 -28.29
CA MET A 545 -12.75 10.68 -26.86
C MET A 545 -11.29 10.40 -26.48
N SER A 546 -10.73 11.23 -25.61
CA SER A 546 -9.38 11.06 -25.06
C SER A 546 -9.35 11.45 -23.58
N GLU A 547 -8.53 10.78 -22.81
CA GLU A 547 -8.33 11.09 -21.39
C GLU A 547 -7.75 12.50 -21.18
N ILE A 548 -7.88 13.01 -19.96
CA ILE A 548 -7.25 14.26 -19.54
C ILE A 548 -5.79 13.95 -19.18
N PRO A 549 -4.79 14.53 -19.88
CA PRO A 549 -3.39 14.13 -19.70
C PRO A 549 -2.82 14.36 -18.30
N ASP A 550 -3.30 15.39 -17.60
CA ASP A 550 -2.94 15.68 -16.21
C ASP A 550 -4.22 16.08 -15.44
N PRO A 551 -4.96 15.09 -14.92
CA PRO A 551 -6.25 15.34 -14.28
C PRO A 551 -6.10 16.06 -12.93
N GLU A 552 -4.90 16.09 -12.34
CA GLU A 552 -4.61 16.79 -11.09
C GLU A 552 -4.37 18.29 -11.32
N GLN A 553 -3.83 18.66 -12.49
CA GLN A 553 -3.61 20.06 -12.88
C GLN A 553 -4.76 20.67 -13.69
N GLN A 554 -5.62 19.85 -14.30
CA GLN A 554 -6.75 20.34 -15.08
C GLN A 554 -7.84 20.90 -14.16
N GLU A 555 -7.90 22.21 -14.00
CA GLU A 555 -8.99 22.85 -13.27
C GLU A 555 -10.32 22.74 -14.02
N VAL A 556 -11.38 22.43 -13.25
CA VAL A 556 -12.75 22.31 -13.73
C VAL A 556 -13.65 23.07 -12.75
N THR A 557 -14.68 23.72 -13.28
CA THR A 557 -15.71 24.40 -12.47
C THR A 557 -17.05 23.71 -12.63
N ALA A 558 -17.73 23.45 -11.53
CA ALA A 558 -19.09 22.92 -11.51
C ALA A 558 -20.03 23.86 -10.74
N THR A 559 -21.30 23.84 -11.10
CA THR A 559 -22.36 24.56 -10.36
C THR A 559 -23.42 23.56 -9.93
N LEU A 560 -23.59 23.42 -8.61
CA LEU A 560 -24.63 22.57 -8.02
C LEU A 560 -25.90 23.39 -7.85
N ILE A 561 -27.01 22.91 -8.40
CA ILE A 561 -28.33 23.53 -8.31
C ILE A 561 -29.11 22.89 -7.17
N ILE A 562 -29.48 23.69 -6.18
CA ILE A 562 -30.14 23.26 -4.95
C ILE A 562 -31.66 23.39 -5.12
N GLN A 563 -32.41 22.46 -4.52
CA GLN A 563 -33.87 22.55 -4.44
C GLN A 563 -34.32 23.84 -3.74
N ARG A 564 -35.58 24.21 -3.96
CA ARG A 564 -36.21 25.29 -3.20
C ARG A 564 -36.48 24.81 -1.77
N SER A 565 -36.47 25.73 -0.81
CA SER A 565 -36.88 25.40 0.56
C SER A 565 -38.30 24.81 0.58
N GLN A 566 -38.47 23.67 1.25
CA GLN A 566 -39.75 22.97 1.43
C GLN A 566 -40.63 23.61 2.53
N GLN A 567 -40.22 24.73 3.14
CA GLN A 567 -40.93 25.33 4.27
C GLN A 567 -42.23 26.08 3.94
N SER A 568 -42.84 25.91 2.77
CA SER A 568 -44.22 26.40 2.60
C SER A 568 -45.03 25.63 1.56
N ASP A 569 -46.24 25.23 1.96
CA ASP A 569 -47.38 24.92 1.07
C ASP A 569 -47.67 26.05 0.04
N ALA A 570 -47.06 27.23 0.23
CA ALA A 570 -47.20 28.40 -0.62
C ALA A 570 -46.58 28.22 -2.02
N ALA A 571 -45.46 27.49 -2.20
CA ALA A 571 -44.80 27.40 -3.51
C ALA A 571 -45.64 26.64 -4.56
N SER A 572 -46.29 25.55 -4.15
CA SER A 572 -47.24 24.80 -5.00
C SER A 572 -48.54 25.57 -5.25
N GLN A 573 -49.02 26.30 -4.23
CA GLN A 573 -50.20 27.16 -4.33
C GLN A 573 -49.98 28.36 -5.26
N ILE A 574 -48.79 28.99 -5.23
CA ILE A 574 -48.38 30.10 -6.11
C ILE A 574 -48.38 29.68 -7.58
N GLY A 575 -47.87 28.48 -7.89
CA GLY A 575 -47.88 27.94 -9.25
C GLY A 575 -49.31 27.74 -9.77
N GLN A 576 -50.21 27.23 -8.94
CA GLN A 576 -51.62 27.05 -9.28
C GLN A 576 -52.40 28.38 -9.35
N ASP A 577 -52.07 29.34 -8.50
CA ASP A 577 -52.69 30.68 -8.49
C ASP A 577 -52.29 31.49 -9.72
N LEU A 578 -51.01 31.42 -10.14
CA LEU A 578 -50.52 32.03 -11.39
C LEU A 578 -51.18 31.40 -12.63
N LEU A 579 -51.30 30.07 -12.66
CA LEU A 579 -51.95 29.35 -13.76
C LEU A 579 -53.48 29.57 -13.80
N SER A 580 -54.09 29.93 -12.67
CA SER A 580 -55.52 30.24 -12.57
C SER A 580 -55.84 31.74 -12.65
N GLY A 581 -54.84 32.60 -12.87
CA GLY A 581 -55.01 34.05 -13.04
C GLY A 581 -55.28 34.82 -11.74
N LYS A 582 -55.05 34.21 -10.57
CA LYS A 582 -55.10 34.90 -9.28
C LYS A 582 -53.72 35.45 -8.94
N ALA A 583 -53.62 36.76 -8.68
CA ALA A 583 -52.36 37.37 -8.23
C ALA A 583 -52.14 37.04 -6.74
N PRO A 584 -51.08 36.30 -6.37
CA PRO A 584 -50.82 36.05 -4.95
C PRO A 584 -50.39 37.36 -4.25
N HIS A 585 -51.05 37.70 -3.14
CA HIS A 585 -50.66 38.82 -2.28
C HIS A 585 -49.55 38.37 -1.32
N LEU A 586 -48.32 38.26 -1.81
CA LEU A 586 -47.14 38.00 -1.00
C LEU A 586 -46.36 39.29 -0.77
N SER A 587 -45.83 39.47 0.44
CA SER A 587 -44.77 40.46 0.66
C SER A 587 -43.47 40.01 -0.02
N LEU A 588 -42.59 40.95 -0.34
CA LEU A 588 -41.28 40.66 -0.96
C LEU A 588 -40.50 39.60 -0.18
N LYS A 589 -40.52 39.69 1.15
CA LYS A 589 -39.87 38.75 2.08
C LYS A 589 -40.43 37.33 1.98
N GLN A 590 -41.75 37.18 1.84
CA GLN A 590 -42.38 35.87 1.69
C GLN A 590 -42.13 35.25 0.30
N ALA A 591 -42.00 36.08 -0.74
CA ALA A 591 -41.60 35.63 -2.07
C ALA A 591 -40.12 35.19 -2.10
N GLU A 592 -39.25 35.91 -1.39
CA GLU A 592 -37.83 35.54 -1.20
C GLU A 592 -37.70 34.22 -0.43
N GLU A 593 -38.39 34.07 0.71
CA GLU A 593 -38.39 32.85 1.53
C GLU A 593 -38.95 31.62 0.76
N ALA A 594 -39.90 31.82 -0.16
CA ALA A 594 -40.48 30.73 -0.96
C ALA A 594 -39.67 30.36 -2.23
N THR A 595 -38.65 31.14 -2.60
CA THR A 595 -37.90 30.96 -3.85
C THR A 595 -36.41 30.67 -3.65
N THR A 596 -35.87 30.87 -2.44
CA THR A 596 -34.48 30.57 -2.07
C THR A 596 -34.27 29.10 -1.67
N ALA A 597 -33.00 28.70 -1.57
CA ALA A 597 -32.60 27.41 -0.98
C ALA A 597 -32.59 27.50 0.55
N ASP A 598 -32.89 26.39 1.23
CA ASP A 598 -32.73 26.31 2.68
C ASP A 598 -31.24 26.49 3.05
N PRO A 599 -30.88 27.40 3.97
CA PRO A 599 -29.50 27.58 4.40
C PRO A 599 -28.82 26.28 4.88
N LYS A 600 -29.59 25.32 5.43
CA LYS A 600 -29.06 24.00 5.83
C LYS A 600 -28.67 23.16 4.62
N ASP A 601 -29.45 23.20 3.55
CA ASP A 601 -29.17 22.50 2.30
C ASP A 601 -27.93 23.09 1.62
N VAL A 602 -27.79 24.42 1.62
CA VAL A 602 -26.59 25.10 1.13
C VAL A 602 -25.36 24.68 1.94
N ALA A 603 -25.45 24.69 3.27
CA ALA A 603 -24.34 24.27 4.14
C ALA A 603 -23.95 22.80 3.92
N ALA A 604 -24.93 21.90 3.72
CA ALA A 604 -24.67 20.49 3.44
C ALA A 604 -23.95 20.29 2.09
N VAL A 605 -24.34 21.05 1.06
CA VAL A 605 -23.66 21.02 -0.25
C VAL A 605 -22.23 21.57 -0.15
N CYS A 606 -22.01 22.62 0.64
CA CYS A 606 -20.66 23.16 0.89
C CYS A 606 -19.78 22.19 1.68
N ALA A 607 -20.33 21.48 2.66
CA ALA A 607 -19.61 20.46 3.42
C ALA A 607 -19.17 19.31 2.50
N PHE A 608 -20.08 18.82 1.65
CA PHE A 608 -19.76 17.83 0.62
C PHE A 608 -18.67 18.31 -0.33
N ALA A 609 -18.72 19.56 -0.82
CA ALA A 609 -17.69 20.09 -1.71
C ALA A 609 -16.30 20.08 -1.04
N ARG A 610 -16.21 20.49 0.22
CA ARG A 610 -14.96 20.52 0.99
C ARG A 610 -14.42 19.12 1.29
N GLU A 611 -15.29 18.14 1.53
CA GLU A 611 -14.90 16.73 1.76
C GLU A 611 -14.08 16.16 0.59
N TYR A 612 -14.41 16.57 -0.64
CA TYR A 612 -13.69 16.17 -1.85
C TYR A 612 -12.59 17.16 -2.26
N GLY A 613 -12.20 18.09 -1.38
CA GLY A 613 -11.14 19.06 -1.63
C GLY A 613 -11.50 20.14 -2.66
N LEU A 614 -12.79 20.34 -2.98
CA LEU A 614 -13.23 21.37 -3.91
C LEU A 614 -13.26 22.74 -3.21
N THR A 615 -12.80 23.77 -3.92
CA THR A 615 -12.89 25.16 -3.50
C THR A 615 -14.26 25.73 -3.82
N ILE A 616 -14.92 26.36 -2.85
CA ILE A 616 -16.20 27.04 -3.07
C ILE A 616 -15.92 28.44 -3.59
N LEU A 617 -16.35 28.71 -4.82
CA LEU A 617 -16.20 30.02 -5.47
C LEU A 617 -17.34 30.96 -5.12
N GLU A 618 -18.56 30.44 -5.01
CA GLU A 618 -19.76 31.23 -4.74
C GLU A 618 -20.83 30.39 -4.05
N GLU A 619 -21.44 30.95 -3.00
CA GLU A 619 -22.63 30.40 -2.33
C GLU A 619 -23.76 31.42 -2.49
N ASN A 620 -24.82 31.06 -3.21
CA ASN A 620 -25.91 31.98 -3.46
C ASN A 620 -27.27 31.29 -3.20
N PRO A 621 -27.81 31.44 -1.99
CA PRO A 621 -29.12 30.88 -1.63
C PRO A 621 -30.28 31.45 -2.46
N GLN A 622 -30.15 32.67 -3.00
CA GLN A 622 -31.19 33.31 -3.81
C GLN A 622 -31.28 32.68 -5.20
N THR A 623 -30.14 32.42 -5.85
CA THR A 623 -30.10 31.70 -7.13
C THR A 623 -30.14 30.19 -6.97
N ARG A 624 -30.03 29.70 -5.72
CA ARG A 624 -29.99 28.27 -5.36
C ARG A 624 -28.78 27.57 -5.95
N THR A 625 -27.63 28.23 -5.94
CA THR A 625 -26.41 27.72 -6.55
C THR A 625 -25.25 27.71 -5.58
N VAL A 626 -24.49 26.63 -5.61
CA VAL A 626 -23.14 26.58 -5.04
C VAL A 626 -22.18 26.29 -6.19
N ARG A 627 -21.25 27.20 -6.44
CA ARG A 627 -20.26 27.09 -7.51
C ARG A 627 -18.93 26.65 -6.91
N VAL A 628 -18.37 25.59 -7.47
CA VAL A 628 -17.17 24.92 -6.96
C VAL A 628 -16.12 24.78 -8.05
N GLN A 629 -14.85 24.78 -7.64
CA GLN A 629 -13.69 24.54 -8.51
C GLN A 629 -12.78 23.50 -7.88
N GLY A 630 -12.20 22.65 -8.71
CA GLY A 630 -11.22 21.64 -8.31
C GLY A 630 -10.55 21.04 -9.53
N SER A 631 -9.62 20.13 -9.30
CA SER A 631 -9.00 19.35 -10.39
C SER A 631 -10.02 18.39 -11.02
N ALA A 632 -9.76 17.94 -12.24
CA ALA A 632 -10.59 16.93 -12.88
C ALA A 632 -10.68 15.65 -12.04
N GLN A 633 -9.58 15.23 -11.39
CA GLN A 633 -9.56 14.09 -10.47
C GLN A 633 -10.48 14.29 -9.26
N GLN A 634 -10.49 15.49 -8.67
CA GLN A 634 -11.39 15.80 -7.56
C GLN A 634 -12.86 15.79 -8.00
N MET A 635 -13.16 16.28 -9.21
CA MET A 635 -14.52 16.24 -9.77
C MET A 635 -14.98 14.79 -10.05
N ASP A 636 -14.11 13.96 -10.61
CA ASP A 636 -14.37 12.55 -10.87
C ASP A 636 -14.72 11.80 -9.57
N GLN A 637 -13.95 12.04 -8.51
CA GLN A 637 -14.21 11.49 -7.18
C GLN A 637 -15.51 12.03 -6.57
N ALA A 638 -15.72 13.35 -6.62
CA ALA A 638 -16.87 14.01 -6.01
C ALA A 638 -18.19 13.55 -6.64
N PHE A 639 -18.22 13.29 -7.95
CA PHE A 639 -19.44 12.98 -8.70
C PHE A 639 -19.54 11.53 -9.21
N ALA A 640 -18.51 10.71 -8.96
CA ALA A 640 -18.33 9.35 -9.49
C ALA A 640 -18.56 9.28 -11.01
N ILE A 641 -17.82 10.11 -11.72
CA ILE A 641 -17.79 10.21 -13.18
C ILE A 641 -16.35 10.05 -13.66
N ASP A 642 -16.16 9.87 -14.97
CA ASP A 642 -14.84 9.94 -15.61
C ASP A 642 -14.84 11.11 -16.62
N LEU A 643 -14.18 12.22 -16.28
CA LEU A 643 -14.03 13.37 -17.15
C LEU A 643 -13.04 13.08 -18.30
N CYS A 644 -13.38 13.57 -19.49
CA CYS A 644 -12.61 13.33 -20.71
C CYS A 644 -12.73 14.51 -21.70
N TRP A 645 -11.76 14.59 -22.61
CA TRP A 645 -11.82 15.45 -23.77
C TRP A 645 -12.55 14.75 -24.91
N VAL A 646 -13.44 15.46 -25.58
CA VAL A 646 -14.07 15.00 -26.82
C VAL A 646 -13.73 15.95 -27.95
N THR A 647 -13.39 15.39 -29.10
CA THR A 647 -13.32 16.10 -30.38
C THR A 647 -14.46 15.65 -31.27
N ASP A 648 -15.39 16.55 -31.58
CA ASP A 648 -16.55 16.23 -32.41
C ASP A 648 -16.19 16.07 -33.89
N THR A 649 -17.13 15.54 -34.67
CA THR A 649 -17.02 15.41 -36.15
C THR A 649 -16.74 16.73 -36.91
N LYS A 650 -16.86 17.88 -36.26
CA LYS A 650 -16.54 19.21 -36.82
C LYS A 650 -15.20 19.75 -36.34
N GLY A 651 -14.46 18.99 -35.54
CA GLY A 651 -13.16 19.36 -34.98
C GLY A 651 -13.23 20.23 -33.72
N ASN A 652 -14.42 20.42 -33.12
CA ASN A 652 -14.53 21.16 -31.87
C ASN A 652 -14.09 20.28 -30.70
N ARG A 653 -13.22 20.81 -29.84
CA ARG A 653 -12.77 20.13 -28.63
C ARG A 653 -13.47 20.70 -27.40
N TYR A 654 -14.07 19.85 -26.58
CA TYR A 654 -14.73 20.23 -25.33
C TYR A 654 -14.59 19.16 -24.25
N LEU A 655 -14.77 19.58 -22.99
CA LEU A 655 -14.77 18.70 -21.83
C LEU A 655 -16.17 18.08 -21.65
N THR A 656 -16.23 16.79 -21.31
CA THR A 656 -17.46 16.09 -20.90
C THR A 656 -17.08 14.92 -19.99
N TYR A 657 -18.04 14.11 -19.56
CA TYR A 657 -17.81 12.93 -18.73
C TYR A 657 -18.53 11.68 -19.23
N MET A 658 -18.11 10.52 -18.71
CA MET A 658 -18.76 9.24 -18.90
C MET A 658 -19.65 8.86 -17.71
N GLY A 659 -20.78 8.21 -18.03
CA GLY A 659 -21.75 7.77 -17.03
C GLY A 659 -22.65 8.90 -16.49
N PRO A 660 -23.61 8.55 -15.62
CA PRO A 660 -24.43 9.53 -14.92
C PRO A 660 -23.69 10.12 -13.71
N ILE A 661 -24.00 11.37 -13.38
CA ILE A 661 -23.56 11.98 -12.12
C ILE A 661 -24.26 11.30 -10.95
N SER A 662 -23.49 10.95 -9.94
CA SER A 662 -23.99 10.49 -8.64
C SER A 662 -23.57 11.45 -7.53
N ILE A 663 -24.36 11.50 -6.46
CA ILE A 663 -24.09 12.28 -5.26
C ILE A 663 -24.40 11.43 -4.02
N PRO A 664 -23.87 11.76 -2.83
CA PRO A 664 -24.29 11.09 -1.59
C PRO A 664 -25.82 11.12 -1.42
N LYS A 665 -26.40 10.03 -0.93
CA LYS A 665 -27.85 9.90 -0.71
C LYS A 665 -28.39 10.95 0.26
N SER A 666 -27.57 11.43 1.19
CA SER A 666 -27.88 12.57 2.07
C SER A 666 -28.18 13.86 1.31
N LEU A 667 -27.68 14.01 0.09
CA LEU A 667 -27.96 15.13 -0.81
C LEU A 667 -29.04 14.80 -1.86
N SER A 668 -29.62 13.60 -1.80
CA SER A 668 -30.72 13.23 -2.69
C SER A 668 -31.94 14.11 -2.43
N GLY A 669 -32.52 14.68 -3.49
CA GLY A 669 -33.58 15.69 -3.38
C GLY A 669 -33.07 17.10 -3.08
N VAL A 670 -31.91 17.25 -2.42
CA VAL A 670 -31.27 18.55 -2.16
C VAL A 670 -30.60 19.10 -3.42
N VAL A 671 -29.72 18.32 -4.05
CA VAL A 671 -29.07 18.71 -5.32
C VAL A 671 -29.91 18.17 -6.48
N THR A 672 -30.39 19.09 -7.31
CA THR A 672 -31.30 18.78 -8.43
C THR A 672 -30.56 18.67 -9.76
N ALA A 673 -29.42 19.34 -9.91
CA ALA A 673 -28.57 19.28 -11.09
C ALA A 673 -27.14 19.69 -10.76
N VAL A 674 -26.19 19.23 -11.57
CA VAL A 674 -24.79 19.67 -11.57
C VAL A 674 -24.44 20.10 -12.98
N LEU A 675 -24.02 21.35 -13.14
CA LEU A 675 -23.75 21.99 -14.44
C LEU A 675 -22.26 22.32 -14.58
N GLY A 676 -21.77 22.48 -15.81
CA GLY A 676 -20.39 22.91 -16.11
C GLY A 676 -19.39 21.77 -16.34
N LEU A 677 -19.76 20.54 -15.98
CA LEU A 677 -18.98 19.32 -16.24
C LEU A 677 -19.11 18.79 -17.68
N ASP A 678 -20.15 19.24 -18.39
CA ASP A 678 -20.34 19.01 -19.82
C ASP A 678 -20.34 20.35 -20.54
N GLN A 679 -19.32 20.57 -21.37
CA GLN A 679 -19.04 21.82 -22.06
C GLN A 679 -19.38 21.73 -23.56
N ARG A 680 -20.22 20.76 -23.95
CA ARG A 680 -20.70 20.62 -25.32
C ARG A 680 -21.27 21.94 -25.87
N PRO A 681 -20.84 22.39 -27.05
CA PRO A 681 -21.41 23.58 -27.69
C PRO A 681 -22.90 23.40 -28.03
N VAL A 682 -23.78 24.13 -27.34
CA VAL A 682 -25.25 24.03 -27.51
C VAL A 682 -25.87 25.11 -28.40
N ALA A 683 -25.17 26.23 -28.67
CA ALA A 683 -25.70 27.33 -29.46
C ALA A 683 -25.26 27.24 -30.94
N LYS A 684 -26.23 27.33 -31.87
CA LYS A 684 -25.98 27.60 -33.29
C LYS A 684 -26.25 29.08 -33.54
N HIS A 685 -25.24 29.83 -33.99
CA HIS A 685 -25.52 31.14 -34.58
C HIS A 685 -26.32 30.94 -35.87
N HIS A 686 -27.60 31.30 -35.85
CA HIS A 686 -28.35 31.53 -37.08
C HIS A 686 -27.85 32.85 -37.68
N ALA A 687 -26.85 32.78 -38.56
CA ALA A 687 -26.57 33.88 -39.46
C ALA A 687 -27.81 34.05 -40.37
N ALA A 688 -28.46 35.21 -40.30
CA ALA A 688 -29.44 35.60 -41.31
C ALA A 688 -28.74 35.61 -42.67
N ARG A 689 -29.37 34.99 -43.67
CA ARG A 689 -28.90 34.97 -45.06
C ARG A 689 -28.85 36.36 -45.66
#